data_AF-A0A8T5UNI6-F1
#
_entry.id   AF-A0A8T5UNI6-F1
#
_cell.length_a   1.000
_cell.length_b   1.000
_cell.length_c   1.000
_cell.angle_alpha   90.00
_cell.angle_beta   90.00
_cell.angle_gamma   90.00
#
_symmetry.space_group_name_H-M   'P 1'
#
loop_
_entity.id
_entity.type
_entity.pdbx_description
1 polymer ?
#
loop_
_entity_poly.entity_id
_entity_poly.type
_entity_poly.pdbx_seq_one_letter_code
_entity_poly.pdbx_strand_id
1 'polypeptide(L)'
;MNNLRNRTRTVAIILLMFIATINLSVFFTSVKAGPFVPEEHASNGWHWGVDAGDELYWEVEFTLTNISSGEVTMMFKDIWIYNITSIENVTTDWLGINDFSLVNATQCYYNVTEGELETYGSPMELALFGYNSSDTIKHKYRSGMGAAPYILPLNGSNNLEVNVLDNILNESFFYPMSLNGFSRFDGFSSNILDNSITFTNSSEDYYMYLEYGATDGIVEYAEGYMKVPMGSPMLINVTMQRVLDYDITDEIEWGINIGDTFYYDWTEGGGSYYDVKIEIIGFEDIMLPKTHNGFMEDAINMVYQVVLANLSLWDGIEYFIEETNLPIGFANNFYFQYFDEGFSPDFNFVYPNNTVKENIEFMWNPDTIRIWGAPFNDIEIIENTNFEFTIRNTSTTFRVSNVIDKSSGIVQSNLITQHGDVQLYYELKHQTLVNWDVAIGDVVYYKQNSDEEEIYRRATIIFTDGEFVNLTQWEVDSGGFFTKDPLHPELQFFKAIIAEFEEFDEITGVWNNFGDDLFLEANIYWPISPYAMFGGVAPPLYVPLGFTGEDLETLLGLLKGMFDETIFSENHVLLKNSTNGKEYDTYLDTATGEIMFMGGWMNLPGGDDSSWRYMSIYPMFNETLHFGTNVVSVPNDAVSEISVSNIEIITTNTEIELVNAILDYNPINTSITNGTVLYYNDLLITNSTGLQNITFYIKFDDTFDLDNYNLTFWAWNMSGNNEWEAAPPEATDMFVYDYTDNSLTILFPVGGGTGPISIIMAVSYVYTGPASAIPGFSLFMMFGFLSVSIIALIAIHLKKIKKL
;
A
#
# COMPACT_ATOMS: atom_id res chain seq x y z
N MET A 1 66.34 27.37 39.10
CA MET A 1 65.94 26.53 40.25
C MET A 1 64.46 26.13 40.27
N ASN A 2 63.57 26.73 39.46
CA ASN A 2 62.14 26.36 39.44
C ASN A 2 61.80 25.09 38.63
N ASN A 3 62.69 24.60 37.76
CA ASN A 3 62.45 23.38 36.96
C ASN A 3 62.75 22.06 37.69
N LEU A 4 63.50 22.08 38.81
CA LEU A 4 63.67 20.86 39.61
C LEU A 4 62.46 20.61 40.51
N ARG A 5 61.85 21.68 41.04
CA ARG A 5 60.76 21.58 42.04
C ARG A 5 59.45 21.05 41.46
N ASN A 6 59.20 21.27 40.16
CA ASN A 6 58.05 20.69 39.46
C ASN A 6 58.30 19.22 39.07
N ARG A 7 59.51 18.84 38.64
CA ARG A 7 59.82 17.44 38.36
C ARG A 7 59.76 16.55 39.60
N THR A 8 60.22 17.02 40.76
CA THR A 8 60.12 16.24 42.00
C THR A 8 58.68 16.11 42.49
N ARG A 9 57.81 17.13 42.25
CA ARG A 9 56.38 17.03 42.56
C ARG A 9 55.65 16.08 41.62
N THR A 10 55.90 16.14 40.31
CA THR A 10 55.28 15.23 39.34
C THR A 10 55.76 13.78 39.55
N VAL A 11 57.05 13.57 39.82
CA VAL A 11 57.58 12.23 40.14
C VAL A 11 57.08 11.73 41.49
N ALA A 12 56.94 12.59 42.51
CA ALA A 12 56.37 12.19 43.80
C ALA A 12 54.87 11.92 43.70
N ILE A 13 54.12 12.67 42.89
CA ILE A 13 52.69 12.45 42.63
C ILE A 13 52.50 11.18 41.80
N ILE A 14 53.35 10.92 40.79
CA ILE A 14 53.32 9.67 40.03
C ILE A 14 53.74 8.51 40.91
N LEU A 15 54.75 8.63 41.79
CA LEU A 15 55.09 7.57 42.74
C LEU A 15 54.00 7.37 43.79
N LEU A 16 53.35 8.43 44.28
CA LEU A 16 52.23 8.32 45.22
C LEU A 16 51.00 7.73 44.54
N MET A 17 50.74 8.07 43.27
CA MET A 17 49.70 7.42 42.48
C MET A 17 50.07 5.98 42.17
N PHE A 18 51.32 5.65 41.83
CA PHE A 18 51.75 4.27 41.57
C PHE A 18 51.76 3.42 42.85
N ILE A 19 52.14 4.00 44.00
CA ILE A 19 52.04 3.35 45.31
C ILE A 19 50.58 3.26 45.77
N ALA A 20 49.72 4.22 45.43
CA ALA A 20 48.29 4.14 45.70
C ALA A 20 47.62 3.11 44.80
N THR A 21 47.97 3.01 43.51
CA THR A 21 47.47 2.00 42.57
C THR A 21 47.99 0.61 42.94
N ILE A 22 49.25 0.47 43.39
CA ILE A 22 49.79 -0.81 43.90
C ILE A 22 49.16 -1.18 45.26
N ASN A 23 48.91 -0.22 46.16
CA ASN A 23 48.23 -0.54 47.42
C ASN A 23 46.72 -0.75 47.24
N LEU A 24 46.06 -0.11 46.26
CA LEU A 24 44.65 -0.37 45.93
C LEU A 24 44.49 -1.70 45.16
N SER A 25 45.43 -2.08 44.30
CA SER A 25 45.41 -3.41 43.64
C SER A 25 45.82 -4.56 44.56
N VAL A 26 46.41 -4.28 45.73
CA VAL A 26 46.71 -5.29 46.77
C VAL A 26 45.62 -5.33 47.87
N PHE A 27 44.60 -4.46 47.81
CA PHE A 27 43.43 -4.49 48.69
C PHE A 27 42.12 -4.92 48.01
N PHE A 28 42.16 -5.29 46.72
CA PHE A 28 41.10 -6.12 46.10
C PHE A 28 41.53 -7.59 46.10
N THR A 29 41.59 -8.20 47.27
CA THR A 29 41.10 -9.57 47.38
C THR A 29 39.64 -9.47 47.79
N SER A 30 38.73 -9.35 46.82
CA SER A 30 37.41 -9.91 47.02
C SER A 30 37.54 -11.41 46.82
N VAL A 31 38.01 -12.13 47.84
CA VAL A 31 37.60 -13.53 47.99
C VAL A 31 36.37 -13.50 48.88
N LYS A 32 35.22 -13.37 48.24
CA LYS A 32 34.13 -14.27 48.56
C LYS A 32 33.74 -14.92 47.25
N ALA A 33 34.32 -16.10 47.05
CA ALA A 33 33.58 -17.19 46.45
C ALA A 33 32.59 -17.71 47.51
N GLY A 34 31.49 -18.35 47.10
CA GLY A 34 30.51 -18.94 48.01
C GLY A 34 31.12 -19.80 49.12
N PRO A 35 30.37 -20.12 50.19
CA PRO A 35 30.89 -20.94 51.30
C PRO A 35 31.55 -22.22 50.77
N PHE A 36 32.73 -22.54 51.33
CA PHE A 36 33.40 -23.79 51.03
C PHE A 36 32.47 -24.97 51.26
N VAL A 37 32.66 -26.00 50.44
CA VAL A 37 31.94 -27.27 50.56
C VAL A 37 32.18 -27.83 51.98
N PRO A 38 31.12 -28.18 52.72
CA PRO A 38 31.24 -28.55 54.13
C PRO A 38 31.91 -29.91 54.32
N GLU A 39 33.21 -29.92 54.63
CA GLU A 39 33.99 -31.01 55.30
C GLU A 39 35.45 -30.52 55.45
N GLU A 40 35.99 -30.41 56.66
CA GLU A 40 37.40 -30.02 56.82
C GLU A 40 38.35 -31.16 56.41
N HIS A 41 38.84 -31.13 55.17
CA HIS A 41 39.81 -32.10 54.66
C HIS A 41 40.84 -31.42 53.76
N ALA A 42 42.09 -31.92 53.74
CA ALA A 42 43.19 -31.31 52.97
C ALA A 42 42.97 -31.34 51.44
N SER A 43 42.03 -32.17 50.97
CA SER A 43 41.62 -32.25 49.56
C SER A 43 40.29 -31.54 49.27
N ASN A 44 39.66 -30.95 50.28
CA ASN A 44 38.42 -30.20 50.12
C ASN A 44 38.71 -28.69 50.12
N GLY A 45 38.99 -28.17 48.93
CA GLY A 45 39.14 -26.73 48.68
C GLY A 45 38.04 -26.15 47.79
N TRP A 46 37.00 -26.92 47.52
CA TRP A 46 35.99 -26.56 46.51
C TRP A 46 35.05 -25.44 47.01
N HIS A 47 34.64 -24.59 46.09
CA HIS A 47 33.72 -23.47 46.32
C HIS A 47 32.94 -23.13 45.04
N TRP A 48 31.93 -22.27 45.14
CA TRP A 48 31.18 -21.76 43.98
C TRP A 48 31.77 -20.45 43.47
N GLY A 49 31.81 -20.27 42.15
CA GLY A 49 32.22 -19.03 41.51
C GLY A 49 31.12 -17.96 41.41
N VAL A 50 29.99 -18.18 42.11
CA VAL A 50 28.84 -17.26 42.20
C VAL A 50 28.58 -16.85 43.65
N ASP A 51 27.91 -15.72 43.82
CA ASP A 51 27.44 -15.15 45.08
C ASP A 51 25.91 -14.98 45.09
N ALA A 52 25.34 -14.82 46.30
CA ALA A 52 23.93 -14.47 46.43
C ALA A 52 23.69 -13.03 45.93
N GLY A 53 22.72 -12.86 45.04
CA GLY A 53 22.41 -11.65 44.30
C GLY A 53 22.94 -11.63 42.87
N ASP A 54 23.74 -12.62 42.47
CA ASP A 54 24.19 -12.74 41.07
C ASP A 54 23.00 -13.10 40.16
N GLU A 55 22.94 -12.44 39.01
CA GLU A 55 21.93 -12.65 37.97
C GLU A 55 22.56 -13.38 36.79
N LEU A 56 21.91 -14.46 36.34
CA LEU A 56 22.40 -15.33 35.29
C LEU A 56 21.34 -15.43 34.20
N TYR A 57 21.75 -15.23 32.94
CA TYR A 57 20.87 -15.21 31.78
C TYR A 57 21.33 -16.23 30.75
N TRP A 58 20.38 -16.99 30.21
CA TRP A 58 20.62 -17.92 29.11
C TRP A 58 19.55 -17.81 28.06
N GLU A 59 19.95 -17.68 26.80
CA GLU A 59 19.06 -17.99 25.68
C GLU A 59 18.93 -19.50 25.55
N VAL A 60 17.71 -19.99 25.45
CA VAL A 60 17.38 -21.41 25.43
C VAL A 60 16.50 -21.72 24.24
N GLU A 61 16.96 -22.60 23.36
CA GLU A 61 16.13 -23.24 22.35
C GLU A 61 15.82 -24.67 22.79
N PHE A 62 14.54 -25.04 22.76
CA PHE A 62 14.08 -26.29 23.33
C PHE A 62 13.06 -26.98 22.42
N THR A 63 13.23 -28.28 22.18
CA THR A 63 12.28 -29.13 21.45
C THR A 63 12.09 -30.47 22.18
N LEU A 64 10.84 -30.88 22.38
CA LEU A 64 10.48 -32.15 23.02
C LEU A 64 9.71 -33.05 22.05
N THR A 65 10.25 -34.22 21.72
CA THR A 65 9.66 -35.16 20.76
C THR A 65 9.27 -36.48 21.42
N ASN A 66 8.07 -36.97 21.16
CA ASN A 66 7.64 -38.29 21.63
C ASN A 66 8.38 -39.39 20.88
N ILE A 67 9.10 -40.26 21.60
CA ILE A 67 9.91 -41.33 20.98
C ILE A 67 9.05 -42.32 20.17
N SER A 68 7.81 -42.57 20.61
CA SER A 68 6.97 -43.61 20.03
C SER A 68 6.23 -43.15 18.77
N SER A 69 5.77 -41.89 18.74
CA SER A 69 5.04 -41.32 17.60
C SER A 69 5.91 -40.47 16.68
N GLY A 70 7.05 -39.97 17.14
CA GLY A 70 7.88 -38.97 16.44
C GLY A 70 7.29 -37.56 16.47
N GLU A 71 6.21 -37.33 17.22
CA GLU A 71 5.50 -36.05 17.30
C GLU A 71 6.20 -35.07 18.24
N VAL A 72 6.37 -33.82 17.82
CA VAL A 72 6.89 -32.74 18.68
C VAL A 72 5.80 -32.29 19.64
N THR A 73 5.98 -32.46 20.93
CA THR A 73 4.99 -32.06 21.94
C THR A 73 5.18 -30.65 22.48
N MET A 74 6.39 -30.08 22.33
CA MET A 74 6.74 -28.76 22.82
C MET A 74 7.93 -28.22 22.03
N MET A 75 7.90 -26.93 21.69
CA MET A 75 8.98 -26.23 21.00
C MET A 75 8.94 -24.75 21.36
N PHE A 76 10.05 -24.17 21.81
CA PHE A 76 10.14 -22.73 22.14
C PHE A 76 11.57 -22.21 22.13
N LYS A 77 11.71 -20.89 22.06
CA LYS A 77 12.92 -20.11 22.32
C LYS A 77 12.61 -19.13 23.43
N ASP A 78 13.48 -19.01 24.42
CA ASP A 78 13.23 -18.19 25.60
C ASP A 78 14.53 -17.68 26.21
N ILE A 79 14.41 -16.65 27.08
CA ILE A 79 15.50 -16.22 27.94
C ILE A 79 15.22 -16.67 29.38
N TRP A 80 16.09 -17.52 29.91
CA TRP A 80 16.00 -17.96 31.29
C TRP A 80 16.84 -17.08 32.18
N ILE A 81 16.17 -16.38 33.09
CA ILE A 81 16.80 -15.48 34.05
C ILE A 81 16.74 -16.13 35.43
N TYR A 82 17.88 -16.27 36.08
CA TYR A 82 17.99 -16.79 37.44
C TYR A 82 18.74 -15.82 38.33
N ASN A 83 18.14 -15.46 39.46
CA ASN A 83 18.79 -14.72 40.53
C ASN A 83 19.21 -15.70 41.64
N ILE A 84 20.50 -15.75 41.97
CA ILE A 84 21.03 -16.58 43.06
C ILE A 84 20.53 -16.02 44.39
N THR A 85 19.61 -16.72 45.04
CA THR A 85 18.97 -16.23 46.27
C THR A 85 19.76 -16.56 47.53
N SER A 86 20.44 -17.70 47.55
CA SER A 86 21.24 -18.11 48.71
C SER A 86 22.26 -19.17 48.34
N ILE A 87 23.36 -19.20 49.08
CA ILE A 87 24.29 -20.34 49.10
C ILE A 87 24.42 -20.81 50.54
N GLU A 88 24.01 -22.05 50.82
CA GLU A 88 23.90 -22.58 52.17
C GLU A 88 24.43 -24.01 52.29
N ASN A 89 24.80 -24.41 53.50
CA ASN A 89 25.22 -25.77 53.78
C ASN A 89 24.04 -26.59 54.31
N VAL A 90 23.74 -27.69 53.64
CA VAL A 90 22.58 -28.56 53.95
C VAL A 90 23.03 -30.00 54.16
N THR A 91 22.35 -30.71 55.03
CA THR A 91 22.48 -32.16 55.16
C THR A 91 21.33 -32.82 54.41
N THR A 92 21.60 -33.57 53.34
CA THR A 92 20.57 -34.25 52.55
C THR A 92 20.93 -35.70 52.23
N ASP A 93 19.91 -36.51 51.93
CA ASP A 93 20.07 -37.91 51.53
C ASP A 93 20.12 -38.03 50.01
N TRP A 94 21.32 -37.92 49.45
CA TRP A 94 21.60 -38.11 48.03
C TRP A 94 22.86 -38.95 47.87
N LEU A 95 22.68 -40.18 47.35
CA LEU A 95 23.72 -41.22 47.37
C LEU A 95 24.27 -41.43 48.79
N GLY A 96 23.39 -41.34 49.80
CA GLY A 96 23.69 -41.36 51.24
C GLY A 96 23.52 -40.00 51.92
N ILE A 97 23.43 -40.01 53.25
CA ILE A 97 23.29 -38.79 54.07
C ILE A 97 24.65 -38.09 54.14
N ASN A 98 24.75 -36.90 53.55
CA ASN A 98 25.99 -36.10 53.49
C ASN A 98 25.69 -34.62 53.67
N ASP A 99 26.74 -33.88 54.03
CA ASP A 99 26.72 -32.42 54.03
C ASP A 99 27.12 -31.91 52.63
N PHE A 100 26.36 -30.95 52.13
CA PHE A 100 26.52 -30.35 50.81
C PHE A 100 26.49 -28.84 50.90
N SER A 101 27.14 -28.18 49.95
CA SER A 101 26.92 -26.78 49.62
C SER A 101 25.86 -26.69 48.54
N LEU A 102 24.75 -26.03 48.85
CA LEU A 102 23.58 -25.83 48.00
C LEU A 102 23.54 -24.39 47.51
N VAL A 103 23.44 -24.21 46.19
CA VAL A 103 23.11 -22.94 45.55
C VAL A 103 21.62 -22.95 45.21
N ASN A 104 20.87 -22.03 45.78
CA ASN A 104 19.48 -21.78 45.43
C ASN A 104 19.38 -20.57 44.50
N ALA A 105 18.49 -20.64 43.53
CA ALA A 105 18.15 -19.55 42.64
C ALA A 105 16.64 -19.42 42.49
N THR A 106 16.17 -18.23 42.15
CA THR A 106 14.78 -17.96 41.78
C THR A 106 14.75 -17.55 40.33
N GLN A 107 13.79 -18.09 39.57
CA GLN A 107 13.55 -17.64 38.20
C GLN A 107 12.97 -16.24 38.23
N CYS A 108 13.41 -15.42 37.28
CA CYS A 108 12.95 -14.06 37.12
C CYS A 108 12.44 -13.84 35.69
N TYR A 109 11.65 -12.79 35.51
CA TYR A 109 11.44 -12.17 34.21
C TYR A 109 11.71 -10.68 34.36
N TYR A 110 12.01 -10.01 33.24
CA TYR A 110 12.19 -8.57 33.25
C TYR A 110 10.86 -7.84 33.17
N ASN A 111 10.56 -7.01 34.16
CA ASN A 111 9.40 -6.12 34.13
C ASN A 111 9.81 -4.76 33.55
N VAL A 112 9.47 -4.55 32.28
CA VAL A 112 9.76 -3.30 31.55
C VAL A 112 9.09 -2.08 32.19
N THR A 113 7.91 -2.26 32.80
CA THR A 113 7.17 -1.15 33.44
C THR A 113 7.88 -0.64 34.69
N GLU A 114 8.46 -1.54 35.47
CA GLU A 114 9.18 -1.19 36.71
C GLU A 114 10.68 -0.96 36.48
N GLY A 115 11.23 -1.46 35.36
CA GLY A 115 12.65 -1.38 35.04
C GLY A 115 13.51 -2.28 35.94
N GLU A 116 12.93 -3.36 36.48
CA GLU A 116 13.60 -4.30 37.37
C GLU A 116 13.20 -5.76 37.09
N LEU A 117 14.02 -6.70 37.58
CA LEU A 117 13.69 -8.13 37.53
C LEU A 117 12.66 -8.47 38.60
N GLU A 118 11.56 -9.08 38.19
CA GLU A 118 10.57 -9.64 39.09
C GLU A 118 10.76 -11.14 39.24
N THR A 119 10.61 -11.63 40.47
CA THR A 119 10.70 -13.07 40.75
C THR A 119 9.41 -13.78 40.40
N TYR A 120 9.52 -14.86 39.64
CA TYR A 120 8.43 -15.78 39.33
C TYR A 120 8.78 -17.17 39.90
N GLY A 121 8.01 -17.60 40.91
CA GLY A 121 8.22 -18.86 41.62
C GLY A 121 8.99 -18.75 42.93
N SER A 122 9.12 -19.88 43.63
CA SER A 122 9.90 -19.97 44.87
C SER A 122 11.37 -20.30 44.57
N PRO A 123 12.33 -19.92 45.44
CA PRO A 123 13.70 -20.39 45.35
C PRO A 123 13.78 -21.92 45.19
N MET A 124 14.57 -22.37 44.22
CA MET A 124 14.81 -23.76 43.89
C MET A 124 16.30 -24.09 43.93
N GLU A 125 16.63 -25.36 44.14
CA GLU A 125 18.00 -25.85 44.03
C GLU A 125 18.48 -25.68 42.58
N LEU A 126 19.50 -24.85 42.37
CA LEU A 126 20.18 -24.71 41.09
C LEU A 126 21.30 -25.75 40.97
N ALA A 127 22.14 -25.85 42.01
CA ALA A 127 23.21 -26.85 42.09
C ALA A 127 23.54 -27.23 43.53
N LEU A 128 24.04 -28.44 43.70
CA LEU A 128 24.39 -29.04 44.98
C LEU A 128 25.71 -29.79 44.83
N PHE A 129 26.69 -29.49 45.68
CA PHE A 129 27.98 -30.18 45.66
C PHE A 129 28.49 -30.52 47.07
N GLY A 130 28.97 -31.75 47.24
CA GLY A 130 29.41 -32.29 48.52
C GLY A 130 30.71 -33.07 48.39
N TYR A 131 31.50 -33.08 49.47
CA TYR A 131 32.70 -33.87 49.60
C TYR A 131 32.61 -34.74 50.84
N ASN A 132 32.81 -36.06 50.68
CA ASN A 132 32.96 -36.98 51.79
C ASN A 132 34.13 -37.94 51.56
N SER A 133 35.22 -37.75 52.31
CA SER A 133 36.44 -38.56 52.17
C SER A 133 36.27 -40.03 52.53
N SER A 134 35.24 -40.37 53.32
CA SER A 134 34.93 -41.72 53.78
C SER A 134 34.05 -42.53 52.82
N ASP A 135 33.44 -41.86 51.84
CA ASP A 135 32.56 -42.48 50.85
C ASP A 135 33.32 -43.05 49.65
N THR A 136 32.69 -44.01 48.96
CA THR A 136 33.21 -44.58 47.72
C THR A 136 33.23 -43.57 46.57
N ILE A 137 32.20 -42.72 46.50
CA ILE A 137 32.13 -41.57 45.61
C ILE A 137 32.40 -40.34 46.47
N LYS A 138 33.64 -39.83 46.40
CA LYS A 138 34.11 -38.79 47.32
C LYS A 138 33.53 -37.42 47.03
N HIS A 139 33.31 -37.08 45.77
CA HIS A 139 32.69 -35.83 45.35
C HIS A 139 31.34 -36.15 44.73
N LYS A 140 30.30 -35.45 45.17
CA LYS A 140 28.94 -35.67 44.70
C LYS A 140 28.38 -34.36 44.20
N TYR A 141 27.85 -34.37 43.00
CA TYR A 141 27.20 -33.24 42.36
C TYR A 141 25.75 -33.61 42.04
N ARG A 142 24.86 -32.63 42.13
CA ARG A 142 23.48 -32.71 41.61
C ARG A 142 23.09 -31.32 41.09
N SER A 143 22.42 -31.28 39.94
CA SER A 143 21.72 -30.08 39.46
C SER A 143 20.23 -30.21 39.78
N GLY A 144 19.50 -29.10 39.87
CA GLY A 144 18.03 -29.09 40.00
C GLY A 144 17.29 -29.71 38.81
N MET A 145 16.07 -29.23 38.51
CA MET A 145 15.21 -29.73 37.41
C MET A 145 15.72 -29.40 35.98
N GLY A 146 17.03 -29.36 35.78
CA GLY A 146 17.67 -29.12 34.48
C GLY A 146 18.23 -30.40 33.85
N ALA A 147 18.23 -30.44 32.52
CA ALA A 147 18.88 -31.49 31.74
C ALA A 147 20.43 -31.34 31.73
N ALA A 148 20.92 -30.13 32.04
CA ALA A 148 22.33 -29.76 32.09
C ALA A 148 22.72 -29.21 33.49
N PRO A 149 24.00 -29.32 33.90
CA PRO A 149 24.52 -28.61 35.06
C PRO A 149 24.80 -27.14 34.73
N TYR A 150 24.05 -26.22 35.34
CA TYR A 150 24.17 -24.77 35.05
C TYR A 150 25.42 -24.12 35.64
N ILE A 151 25.89 -24.61 36.78
CA ILE A 151 27.07 -24.09 37.48
C ILE A 151 27.89 -25.24 38.04
N LEU A 152 29.22 -25.14 37.96
CA LEU A 152 30.17 -26.11 38.48
C LEU A 152 31.05 -25.50 39.57
N PRO A 153 31.45 -26.29 40.57
CA PRO A 153 32.33 -25.80 41.63
C PRO A 153 33.76 -25.62 41.11
N LEU A 154 34.43 -24.60 41.64
CA LEU A 154 35.85 -24.32 41.42
C LEU A 154 36.69 -25.01 42.48
N ASN A 155 37.90 -25.43 42.12
CA ASN A 155 38.82 -26.04 43.07
C ASN A 155 39.42 -24.98 44.04
N GLY A 156 40.21 -25.41 45.03
CA GLY A 156 40.84 -24.50 45.99
C GLY A 156 41.91 -23.55 45.43
N SER A 157 42.18 -23.61 44.12
CA SER A 157 43.05 -22.68 43.38
C SER A 157 42.26 -21.74 42.48
N ASN A 158 40.93 -21.66 42.63
CA ASN A 158 40.00 -20.86 41.83
C ASN A 158 40.01 -21.20 40.33
N ASN A 159 40.27 -22.46 39.98
CA ASN A 159 40.22 -22.93 38.60
C ASN A 159 39.14 -24.00 38.44
N LEU A 160 38.47 -23.97 37.29
CA LEU A 160 37.62 -25.06 36.86
C LEU A 160 38.49 -26.26 36.42
N GLU A 161 38.27 -27.43 37.03
CA GLU A 161 38.97 -28.67 36.70
C GLU A 161 38.06 -29.62 35.91
N VAL A 162 37.79 -29.28 34.64
CA VAL A 162 36.87 -30.06 33.78
C VAL A 162 37.25 -31.54 33.64
N ASN A 163 38.54 -31.85 33.72
CA ASN A 163 39.09 -33.22 33.67
C ASN A 163 38.89 -34.04 34.96
N VAL A 164 38.44 -33.40 36.02
CA VAL A 164 38.01 -34.06 37.26
C VAL A 164 36.48 -34.05 37.35
N LEU A 165 35.87 -32.93 36.94
CA LEU A 165 34.43 -32.74 36.96
C LEU A 165 33.68 -33.67 36.01
N ASP A 166 34.25 -34.05 34.87
CA ASP A 166 33.65 -35.01 33.93
C ASP A 166 33.27 -36.35 34.61
N ASN A 167 34.18 -36.92 35.39
CA ASN A 167 33.97 -38.15 36.15
C ASN A 167 32.95 -37.94 37.28
N ILE A 168 33.04 -36.81 38.00
CA ILE A 168 32.11 -36.50 39.10
C ILE A 168 30.68 -36.38 38.56
N LEU A 169 30.47 -35.61 37.50
CA LEU A 169 29.18 -35.42 36.85
C LEU A 169 28.64 -36.74 36.31
N ASN A 170 29.48 -37.56 35.68
CA ASN A 170 29.03 -38.87 35.19
C ASN A 170 28.58 -39.77 36.35
N GLU A 171 29.37 -39.91 37.41
CA GLU A 171 29.12 -40.85 38.51
C GLU A 171 27.98 -40.41 39.45
N SER A 172 27.83 -39.10 39.68
CA SER A 172 26.94 -38.56 40.72
C SER A 172 25.73 -37.78 40.22
N PHE A 173 25.70 -37.40 38.94
CA PHE A 173 24.57 -36.71 38.31
C PHE A 173 23.94 -37.54 37.18
N PHE A 174 24.64 -37.75 36.07
CA PHE A 174 24.07 -38.43 34.90
C PHE A 174 23.77 -39.92 35.13
N TYR A 175 24.67 -40.66 35.79
CA TYR A 175 24.43 -42.08 36.08
C TYR A 175 23.19 -42.29 36.97
N PRO A 176 23.02 -41.60 38.10
CA PRO A 176 21.78 -41.65 38.87
C PRO A 176 20.53 -41.23 38.07
N MET A 177 20.61 -40.18 37.24
CA MET A 177 19.48 -39.78 36.38
C MET A 177 19.08 -40.90 35.41
N SER A 178 20.05 -41.63 34.85
CA SER A 178 19.76 -42.74 33.93
C SER A 178 18.95 -43.88 34.57
N LEU A 179 19.07 -44.08 35.89
CA LEU A 179 18.26 -45.06 36.63
C LEU A 179 16.78 -44.66 36.68
N ASN A 180 16.48 -43.37 36.54
CA ASN A 180 15.13 -42.82 36.49
C ASN A 180 14.57 -42.73 35.06
N GLY A 181 15.27 -43.27 34.06
CA GLY A 181 14.79 -43.34 32.68
C GLY A 181 15.38 -42.29 31.72
N PHE A 182 16.34 -41.47 32.19
CA PHE A 182 17.14 -40.61 31.32
C PHE A 182 18.16 -41.41 30.49
N SER A 183 18.75 -40.77 29.48
CA SER A 183 19.90 -41.33 28.74
C SER A 183 21.03 -41.75 29.69
N ARG A 184 21.54 -42.97 29.50
CA ARG A 184 22.80 -43.37 30.12
C ARG A 184 23.95 -42.93 29.23
N PHE A 185 24.91 -42.19 29.78
CA PHE A 185 26.17 -41.90 29.09
C PHE A 185 27.22 -42.93 29.48
N ASP A 186 27.91 -43.48 28.48
CA ASP A 186 28.97 -44.48 28.64
C ASP A 186 30.31 -44.02 28.04
N GLY A 187 30.31 -42.93 27.29
CA GLY A 187 31.47 -42.14 26.92
C GLY A 187 31.43 -40.76 27.56
N PHE A 188 32.58 -40.26 28.01
CA PHE A 188 32.74 -38.86 28.39
C PHE A 188 34.19 -38.42 28.18
N SER A 189 34.37 -37.16 27.82
CA SER A 189 35.68 -36.55 27.59
C SER A 189 35.63 -35.08 27.93
N SER A 190 36.74 -34.56 28.43
CA SER A 190 36.93 -33.14 28.72
C SER A 190 38.01 -32.54 27.85
N ASN A 191 37.87 -31.25 27.54
CA ASN A 191 38.88 -30.45 26.87
C ASN A 191 39.23 -29.24 27.74
N ILE A 192 40.45 -29.22 28.26
CA ILE A 192 40.93 -28.18 29.18
C ILE A 192 41.14 -26.84 28.46
N LEU A 193 41.39 -26.83 27.14
CA LEU A 193 41.63 -25.58 26.40
C LEU A 193 40.34 -24.76 26.28
N ASP A 194 39.22 -25.47 26.08
CA ASP A 194 37.91 -24.86 25.83
C ASP A 194 37.00 -24.95 27.08
N ASN A 195 37.52 -25.49 28.19
CA ASN A 195 36.78 -25.78 29.41
C ASN A 195 35.46 -26.52 29.16
N SER A 196 35.51 -27.49 28.26
CA SER A 196 34.32 -28.22 27.81
C SER A 196 34.30 -29.68 28.24
N ILE A 197 33.10 -30.22 28.39
CA ILE A 197 32.83 -31.61 28.72
C ILE A 197 31.79 -32.15 27.74
N THR A 198 32.08 -33.30 27.15
CA THR A 198 31.16 -34.03 26.28
C THR A 198 30.80 -35.35 26.94
N PHE A 199 29.51 -35.65 27.02
CA PHE A 199 28.96 -36.94 27.39
C PHE A 199 28.30 -37.56 26.16
N THR A 200 28.54 -38.85 25.90
CA THR A 200 27.97 -39.56 24.76
C THR A 200 27.45 -40.93 25.19
N ASN A 201 26.40 -41.37 24.49
CA ASN A 201 25.90 -42.73 24.54
C ASN A 201 26.31 -43.43 23.25
N SER A 202 27.17 -44.44 23.38
CA SER A 202 27.74 -45.18 22.25
C SER A 202 26.75 -46.04 21.46
N SER A 203 25.50 -46.17 21.94
CA SER A 203 24.49 -47.09 21.40
C SER A 203 23.24 -46.42 20.81
N GLU A 204 22.92 -45.20 21.24
CA GLU A 204 21.67 -44.50 20.92
C GLU A 204 21.90 -43.06 20.42
N ASP A 205 23.16 -42.70 20.12
CA ASP A 205 23.61 -41.40 19.61
C ASP A 205 23.20 -40.18 20.48
N TYR A 206 22.77 -40.41 21.72
CA TYR A 206 22.51 -39.33 22.69
C TYR A 206 23.81 -38.67 23.12
N TYR A 207 23.76 -37.36 23.31
CA TYR A 207 24.91 -36.60 23.78
C TYR A 207 24.49 -35.39 24.61
N MET A 208 25.46 -34.89 25.37
CA MET A 208 25.41 -33.61 26.07
C MET A 208 26.78 -32.97 25.97
N TYR A 209 26.84 -31.80 25.37
CA TYR A 209 28.02 -30.96 25.26
C TYR A 209 27.86 -29.75 26.17
N LEU A 210 28.89 -29.41 26.92
CA LEU A 210 28.86 -28.35 27.93
C LEU A 210 30.17 -27.58 27.88
N GLU A 211 30.12 -26.26 27.81
CA GLU A 211 31.25 -25.34 27.94
C GLU A 211 31.02 -24.42 29.15
N TYR A 212 32.10 -24.11 29.87
CA TYR A 212 32.02 -23.36 31.13
C TYR A 212 33.05 -22.24 31.21
N GLY A 213 32.69 -21.19 31.94
CA GLY A 213 33.60 -20.12 32.29
C GLY A 213 34.71 -20.65 33.21
N ALA A 214 35.97 -20.43 32.80
CA ALA A 214 37.13 -20.96 33.50
C ALA A 214 37.26 -20.48 34.96
N THR A 215 36.71 -19.29 35.24
CA THR A 215 36.91 -18.52 36.47
C THR A 215 35.69 -18.44 37.37
N ASP A 216 34.50 -18.77 36.87
CA ASP A 216 33.24 -18.71 37.61
C ASP A 216 32.48 -20.06 37.60
N GLY A 217 32.84 -20.98 36.68
CA GLY A 217 32.22 -22.30 36.56
C GLY A 217 30.79 -22.24 36.03
N ILE A 218 30.35 -21.11 35.48
CA ILE A 218 28.99 -20.94 34.93
C ILE A 218 28.96 -21.50 33.51
N VAL A 219 27.87 -22.15 33.13
CA VAL A 219 27.71 -22.68 31.76
C VAL A 219 27.66 -21.52 30.77
N GLU A 220 28.57 -21.55 29.80
CA GLU A 220 28.67 -20.59 28.69
C GLU A 220 27.86 -21.09 27.48
N TYR A 221 27.91 -22.39 27.23
CA TYR A 221 27.19 -23.04 26.15
C TYR A 221 26.82 -24.47 26.56
N ALA A 222 25.61 -24.91 26.22
CA ALA A 222 25.20 -26.31 26.34
C ALA A 222 24.43 -26.73 25.10
N GLU A 223 24.65 -27.96 24.65
CA GLU A 223 23.92 -28.57 23.55
C GLU A 223 23.66 -30.03 23.89
N GLY A 224 22.40 -30.45 23.87
CA GLY A 224 22.01 -31.76 24.35
C GLY A 224 20.93 -32.41 23.52
N TYR A 225 21.16 -33.67 23.15
CA TYR A 225 20.15 -34.55 22.59
C TYR A 225 20.01 -35.79 23.48
N MET A 226 18.92 -35.86 24.25
CA MET A 226 18.76 -36.83 25.34
C MET A 226 17.35 -37.36 25.47
N LYS A 227 17.24 -38.59 25.97
CA LYS A 227 15.98 -39.19 26.39
C LYS A 227 15.64 -38.75 27.81
N VAL A 228 14.37 -38.40 28.04
CA VAL A 228 13.83 -38.01 29.35
C VAL A 228 12.50 -38.73 29.69
N PRO A 229 12.22 -38.97 30.98
CA PRO A 229 11.00 -39.64 31.44
C PRO A 229 9.88 -38.63 31.77
N MET A 230 8.94 -38.40 30.84
CA MET A 230 7.78 -37.51 31.06
C MET A 230 6.45 -38.27 30.84
N GLY A 231 6.23 -39.29 31.67
CA GLY A 231 5.13 -40.25 31.50
C GLY A 231 5.40 -41.26 30.38
N SER A 232 5.45 -40.79 29.13
CA SER A 232 6.04 -41.53 28.01
C SER A 232 7.51 -41.10 27.83
N PRO A 233 8.38 -41.98 27.28
CA PRO A 233 9.73 -41.57 26.90
C PRO A 233 9.72 -40.47 25.84
N MET A 234 10.40 -39.36 26.13
CA MET A 234 10.54 -38.22 25.23
C MET A 234 12.01 -37.99 24.88
N LEU A 235 12.28 -37.30 23.78
CA LEU A 235 13.58 -36.80 23.38
C LEU A 235 13.59 -35.28 23.58
N ILE A 236 14.55 -34.79 24.33
CA ILE A 236 14.89 -33.38 24.42
C ILE A 236 15.99 -33.11 23.40
N ASN A 237 15.78 -32.10 22.57
CA ASN A 237 16.83 -31.34 21.93
C ASN A 237 16.89 -29.96 22.59
N VAL A 238 18.05 -29.58 23.13
CA VAL A 238 18.22 -28.32 23.84
C VAL A 238 19.54 -27.66 23.46
N THR A 239 19.49 -26.36 23.21
CA THR A 239 20.67 -25.50 23.13
C THR A 239 20.51 -24.39 24.15
N MET A 240 21.58 -24.10 24.88
CA MET A 240 21.64 -22.99 25.83
C MET A 240 22.89 -22.17 25.58
N GLN A 241 22.77 -20.86 25.57
CA GLN A 241 23.90 -19.96 25.42
C GLN A 241 23.82 -18.86 26.48
N ARG A 242 24.93 -18.63 27.19
CA ARG A 242 25.01 -17.55 28.17
C ARG A 242 25.00 -16.20 27.47
N VAL A 243 24.19 -15.29 28.01
CA VAL A 243 24.16 -13.88 27.61
C VAL A 243 24.44 -12.99 28.82
N LEU A 244 24.93 -11.78 28.57
CA LEU A 244 25.36 -10.85 29.63
C LEU A 244 24.34 -9.76 29.93
N ASP A 245 23.28 -9.65 29.12
CA ASP A 245 22.14 -8.76 29.29
C ASP A 245 20.86 -9.56 29.01
N TYR A 246 19.74 -9.09 29.56
CA TYR A 246 18.42 -9.66 29.30
C TYR A 246 17.65 -8.91 28.20
N ASP A 247 18.21 -7.84 27.63
CA ASP A 247 17.57 -7.07 26.57
C ASP A 247 17.36 -7.96 25.33
N ILE A 248 16.17 -8.56 25.23
CA ILE A 248 15.75 -9.40 24.11
C ILE A 248 15.10 -8.59 22.99
N THR A 249 15.32 -7.27 22.98
CA THR A 249 14.82 -6.36 21.96
C THR A 249 15.93 -5.58 21.26
N ASP A 250 17.18 -5.72 21.71
CA ASP A 250 18.34 -4.99 21.23
C ASP A 250 18.76 -5.34 19.80
N GLU A 251 18.46 -6.56 19.35
CA GLU A 251 18.75 -7.02 17.99
C GLU A 251 17.60 -6.73 17.02
N ILE A 252 16.48 -6.14 17.45
CA ILE A 252 15.37 -5.81 16.54
C ILE A 252 15.76 -4.63 15.66
N GLU A 253 15.70 -4.83 14.35
CA GLU A 253 15.88 -3.76 13.37
C GLU A 253 14.55 -3.49 12.65
N TRP A 254 13.97 -2.31 12.89
CA TRP A 254 12.83 -1.82 12.13
C TRP A 254 13.30 -1.04 10.91
N GLY A 255 12.77 -1.35 9.72
CA GLY A 255 13.06 -0.61 8.49
C GLY A 255 12.29 0.70 8.35
N ILE A 256 11.74 1.22 9.46
CA ILE A 256 10.84 2.38 9.54
C ILE A 256 11.27 3.33 10.66
N ASN A 257 10.84 4.58 10.61
CA ASN A 257 11.14 5.63 11.57
C ASN A 257 9.87 6.33 12.07
N ILE A 258 9.97 6.97 13.24
CA ILE A 258 8.91 7.86 13.74
C ILE A 258 8.68 9.00 12.74
N GLY A 259 7.43 9.19 12.33
CA GLY A 259 6.99 10.14 11.31
C GLY A 259 6.86 9.54 9.91
N ASP A 260 7.31 8.31 9.67
CA ASP A 260 7.04 7.62 8.41
C ASP A 260 5.53 7.40 8.25
N THR A 261 5.05 7.55 7.02
CA THR A 261 3.64 7.46 6.67
C THR A 261 3.44 6.47 5.53
N PHE A 262 2.46 5.58 5.69
CA PHE A 262 2.06 4.59 4.70
C PHE A 262 0.57 4.76 4.40
N TYR A 263 0.18 4.40 3.18
CA TYR A 263 -1.21 4.46 2.74
C TYR A 263 -1.64 3.09 2.25
N TYR A 264 -2.80 2.64 2.67
CA TYR A 264 -3.35 1.32 2.35
C TYR A 264 -4.76 1.45 1.79
N ASP A 265 -5.04 0.63 0.79
CA ASP A 265 -6.42 0.25 0.48
C ASP A 265 -6.81 -0.92 1.39
N TRP A 266 -8.02 -0.89 1.96
CA TRP A 266 -8.47 -1.86 2.96
C TRP A 266 -9.94 -2.26 2.77
N THR A 267 -10.25 -3.53 2.99
CA THR A 267 -11.63 -4.06 3.05
C THR A 267 -11.77 -5.13 4.13
N GLU A 268 -12.92 -5.15 4.82
CA GLU A 268 -13.34 -6.25 5.71
C GLU A 268 -14.25 -7.26 4.97
N GLY A 269 -14.12 -7.33 3.65
CA GLY A 269 -15.00 -8.12 2.79
C GLY A 269 -16.35 -7.44 2.50
N GLY A 270 -17.18 -8.09 1.69
CA GLY A 270 -18.55 -7.64 1.41
C GLY A 270 -18.70 -6.32 0.64
N GLY A 271 -17.63 -5.80 0.03
CA GLY A 271 -17.62 -4.61 -0.82
C GLY A 271 -17.26 -3.30 -0.12
N SER A 272 -17.04 -3.29 1.20
CA SER A 272 -16.63 -2.06 1.91
C SER A 272 -15.18 -1.68 1.58
N TYR A 273 -14.94 -0.41 1.28
CA TYR A 273 -13.61 0.13 0.98
C TYR A 273 -13.20 1.19 2.00
N TYR A 274 -11.94 1.15 2.43
CA TYR A 274 -11.35 2.15 3.30
C TYR A 274 -9.99 2.58 2.75
N ASP A 275 -9.81 3.89 2.64
CA ASP A 275 -8.51 4.51 2.36
C ASP A 275 -7.86 4.89 3.69
N VAL A 276 -6.82 4.14 4.06
CA VAL A 276 -6.20 4.18 5.38
C VAL A 276 -4.84 4.83 5.29
N LYS A 277 -4.57 5.81 6.16
CA LYS A 277 -3.23 6.35 6.41
C LYS A 277 -2.72 5.83 7.75
N ILE A 278 -1.52 5.25 7.75
CA ILE A 278 -0.80 4.82 8.95
C ILE A 278 0.40 5.76 9.14
N GLU A 279 0.52 6.36 10.32
CA GLU A 279 1.65 7.22 10.69
C GLU A 279 2.36 6.67 11.93
N ILE A 280 3.66 6.38 11.81
CA ILE A 280 4.45 5.84 12.92
C ILE A 280 4.68 6.93 13.96
N ILE A 281 4.29 6.68 15.20
CA ILE A 281 4.41 7.66 16.29
C ILE A 281 5.44 7.28 17.35
N GLY A 282 5.81 6.01 17.44
CA GLY A 282 6.73 5.56 18.48
C GLY A 282 7.10 4.09 18.43
N PHE A 283 8.10 3.76 19.23
CA PHE A 283 8.48 2.41 19.57
C PHE A 283 8.44 2.30 21.09
N GLU A 284 7.88 1.22 21.61
CA GLU A 284 7.77 0.99 23.04
C GLU A 284 8.01 -0.49 23.34
N ASP A 285 8.80 -0.76 24.38
CA ASP A 285 8.95 -2.11 24.89
C ASP A 285 7.80 -2.40 25.86
N ILE A 286 7.06 -3.47 25.60
CA ILE A 286 5.96 -3.91 26.45
C ILE A 286 6.15 -5.36 26.88
N MET A 287 5.47 -5.72 27.95
CA MET A 287 5.48 -7.06 28.51
C MET A 287 4.18 -7.78 28.18
N LEU A 288 4.27 -8.92 27.49
CA LEU A 288 3.13 -9.73 27.09
C LEU A 288 3.25 -11.17 27.61
N PRO A 289 2.16 -11.78 28.11
CA PRO A 289 2.17 -13.17 28.52
C PRO A 289 2.28 -14.06 27.29
N LYS A 290 3.23 -15.01 27.30
CA LYS A 290 3.33 -16.03 26.26
C LYS A 290 2.79 -17.35 26.78
N THR A 291 1.64 -17.76 26.25
CA THR A 291 1.13 -19.11 26.46
C THR A 291 2.03 -20.12 25.74
N HIS A 292 2.13 -21.34 26.26
CA HIS A 292 2.97 -22.42 25.70
C HIS A 292 4.50 -22.22 25.78
N ASN A 293 4.98 -21.26 26.59
CA ASN A 293 6.41 -21.09 26.85
C ASN A 293 6.80 -21.83 28.14
N GLY A 294 7.42 -23.01 28.01
CA GLY A 294 8.07 -23.70 29.13
C GLY A 294 7.46 -25.03 29.58
N PHE A 295 8.19 -25.68 30.49
CA PHE A 295 7.81 -26.95 31.15
C PHE A 295 6.67 -26.82 32.16
N MET A 296 6.32 -25.59 32.54
CA MET A 296 5.38 -25.23 33.61
C MET A 296 4.08 -24.72 32.98
N GLU A 297 2.94 -25.03 33.57
CA GLU A 297 1.61 -24.68 33.05
C GLU A 297 1.29 -23.17 33.09
N ASP A 298 2.20 -22.33 33.57
CA ASP A 298 1.99 -20.89 33.77
C ASP A 298 2.55 -20.07 32.60
N ALA A 299 1.80 -19.06 32.14
CA ALA A 299 2.26 -18.13 31.11
C ALA A 299 3.43 -17.28 31.64
N ILE A 300 4.55 -17.29 30.91
CA ILE A 300 5.73 -16.47 31.22
C ILE A 300 5.66 -15.19 30.41
N ASN A 301 5.84 -14.06 31.08
CA ASN A 301 5.89 -12.76 30.44
C ASN A 301 7.20 -12.60 29.65
N MET A 302 7.08 -12.19 28.39
CA MET A 302 8.21 -11.81 27.54
C MET A 302 8.11 -10.34 27.15
N VAL A 303 9.28 -9.74 26.94
CA VAL A 303 9.40 -8.40 26.38
C VAL A 303 9.27 -8.47 24.87
N TYR A 304 8.51 -7.53 24.32
CA TYR A 304 8.39 -7.27 22.90
C TYR A 304 8.54 -5.78 22.66
N GLN A 305 9.33 -5.39 21.65
CA GLN A 305 9.28 -4.04 21.12
C GLN A 305 8.10 -3.94 20.17
N VAL A 306 7.32 -2.88 20.33
CA VAL A 306 6.09 -2.61 19.59
C VAL A 306 6.23 -1.36 18.78
N VAL A 307 5.78 -1.45 17.53
CA VAL A 307 5.62 -0.29 16.65
C VAL A 307 4.24 0.30 16.89
N LEU A 308 4.20 1.54 17.36
CA LEU A 308 2.96 2.27 17.57
C LEU A 308 2.70 3.25 16.42
N ALA A 309 1.47 3.26 15.94
CA ALA A 309 1.04 4.17 14.89
C ALA A 309 -0.30 4.85 15.20
N ASN A 310 -0.56 5.95 14.52
CA ASN A 310 -1.91 6.49 14.36
C ASN A 310 -2.52 5.93 13.08
N LEU A 311 -3.75 5.43 13.17
CA LEU A 311 -4.56 5.02 12.03
C LEU A 311 -5.55 6.14 11.73
N SER A 312 -5.55 6.61 10.49
CA SER A 312 -6.48 7.63 10.00
C SER A 312 -7.25 7.10 8.80
N LEU A 313 -8.53 7.48 8.69
CA LEU A 313 -9.38 7.15 7.57
C LEU A 313 -9.63 8.40 6.73
N TRP A 314 -9.68 8.24 5.41
CA TRP A 314 -10.11 9.30 4.51
C TRP A 314 -11.63 9.47 4.57
N ASP A 315 -12.13 10.69 4.73
CA ASP A 315 -13.58 10.98 4.70
C ASP A 315 -14.08 11.56 3.36
N GLY A 316 -13.21 11.63 2.35
CA GLY A 316 -13.49 12.31 1.08
C GLY A 316 -12.82 13.68 0.95
N ILE A 317 -12.40 14.29 2.07
CA ILE A 317 -11.85 15.65 2.13
C ILE A 317 -10.50 15.66 2.84
N GLU A 318 -10.41 15.01 3.99
CA GLU A 318 -9.19 14.90 4.78
C GLU A 318 -9.07 13.54 5.48
N TYR A 319 -7.86 13.23 5.96
CA TYR A 319 -7.66 12.09 6.84
C TYR A 319 -7.96 12.50 8.28
N PHE A 320 -8.91 11.83 8.91
CA PHE A 320 -9.18 12.00 10.34
C PHE A 320 -8.63 10.80 11.12
N ILE A 321 -8.07 11.05 12.30
CA ILE A 321 -7.51 10.00 13.15
C ILE A 321 -8.65 9.19 13.77
N GLU A 322 -8.71 7.90 13.46
CA GLU A 322 -9.67 6.95 14.02
C GLU A 322 -9.09 6.33 15.31
N GLU A 323 -7.83 5.92 15.28
CA GLU A 323 -7.16 5.28 16.41
C GLU A 323 -5.74 5.82 16.63
N THR A 324 -5.35 5.96 17.90
CA THR A 324 -4.02 6.44 18.32
C THR A 324 -3.28 5.39 19.13
N ASN A 325 -1.97 5.27 18.92
CA ASN A 325 -1.14 4.24 19.55
C ASN A 325 -1.63 2.83 19.22
N LEU A 326 -2.11 2.62 18.00
CA LEU A 326 -2.42 1.29 17.48
C LEU A 326 -1.10 0.52 17.34
N PRO A 327 -0.96 -0.66 17.97
CA PRO A 327 0.15 -1.55 17.71
C PRO A 327 0.05 -2.13 16.30
N ILE A 328 1.07 -1.91 15.46
CA ILE A 328 1.08 -2.38 14.07
C ILE A 328 2.21 -3.36 13.75
N GLY A 329 3.03 -3.69 14.75
CA GLY A 329 4.14 -4.63 14.67
C GLY A 329 4.67 -4.95 16.06
N PHE A 330 5.09 -6.19 16.28
CA PHE A 330 5.62 -6.69 17.54
C PHE A 330 6.85 -7.54 17.24
N ALA A 331 7.94 -7.41 17.98
CA ALA A 331 9.05 -8.34 17.84
C ALA A 331 9.91 -8.44 19.11
N ASN A 332 10.65 -9.54 19.20
CA ASN A 332 11.82 -9.70 20.05
C ASN A 332 12.86 -10.55 19.29
N ASN A 333 14.05 -10.73 19.88
CA ASN A 333 15.17 -11.44 19.25
C ASN A 333 14.81 -12.88 18.82
N PHE A 334 13.78 -13.48 19.40
CA PHE A 334 13.34 -14.85 19.10
C PHE A 334 12.11 -14.92 18.19
N TYR A 335 11.23 -13.92 18.26
CA TYR A 335 9.92 -13.94 17.64
C TYR A 335 9.66 -12.63 16.91
N PHE A 336 9.49 -12.71 15.60
CA PHE A 336 9.24 -11.54 14.74
C PHE A 336 7.81 -11.01 14.80
N GLN A 337 6.92 -11.67 15.58
CA GLN A 337 5.55 -11.25 15.89
C GLN A 337 5.05 -11.90 17.18
N TYR A 338 3.98 -11.33 17.75
CA TYR A 338 3.27 -11.88 18.91
C TYR A 338 1.92 -12.47 18.48
N PHE A 339 1.56 -13.63 19.04
CA PHE A 339 0.24 -14.25 18.93
C PHE A 339 -0.26 -14.61 20.32
N ASP A 340 -1.46 -14.14 20.65
CA ASP A 340 -2.22 -14.65 21.79
C ASP A 340 -3.43 -15.45 21.29
N GLU A 341 -3.99 -16.29 22.15
CA GLU A 341 -5.26 -17.01 21.96
C GLU A 341 -6.45 -16.02 21.95
N GLY A 342 -6.51 -15.15 20.94
CA GLY A 342 -7.57 -14.15 20.81
C GLY A 342 -7.19 -12.88 20.05
N PHE A 343 -5.90 -12.64 19.81
CA PHE A 343 -5.47 -11.57 18.90
C PHE A 343 -5.45 -12.10 17.48
N SER A 344 -6.25 -11.47 16.63
CA SER A 344 -6.34 -11.84 15.23
C SER A 344 -5.06 -11.42 14.51
N PRO A 345 -4.54 -12.21 13.53
CA PRO A 345 -3.43 -11.83 12.64
C PRO A 345 -3.71 -10.59 11.77
N ASP A 346 -4.82 -9.90 12.01
CA ASP A 346 -5.45 -8.90 11.16
C ASP A 346 -4.70 -7.56 11.11
N PHE A 347 -3.76 -7.29 12.04
CA PHE A 347 -3.15 -5.96 12.20
C PHE A 347 -1.61 -5.94 12.32
N ASN A 348 -0.89 -6.82 11.61
CA ASN A 348 0.55 -6.68 11.45
C ASN A 348 0.86 -5.97 10.12
N PHE A 349 1.14 -4.67 10.17
CA PHE A 349 1.54 -3.89 8.98
C PHE A 349 3.05 -3.85 8.78
N VAL A 350 3.83 -4.13 9.83
CA VAL A 350 5.29 -4.05 9.79
C VAL A 350 5.92 -5.22 10.54
N TYR A 351 6.99 -5.75 9.97
CA TYR A 351 7.87 -6.74 10.56
C TYR A 351 9.30 -6.19 10.66
N PRO A 352 10.16 -6.73 11.55
CA PRO A 352 11.58 -6.38 11.56
C PRO A 352 12.22 -6.68 10.20
N ASN A 353 13.03 -5.77 9.66
CA ASN A 353 13.67 -5.95 8.35
C ASN A 353 14.85 -6.94 8.38
N ASN A 354 15.29 -7.33 9.58
CA ASN A 354 16.23 -8.41 9.82
C ASN A 354 15.54 -9.79 10.01
N THR A 355 14.22 -9.90 9.78
CA THR A 355 13.51 -11.19 9.80
C THR A 355 14.04 -12.10 8.69
N VAL A 356 14.47 -13.31 9.07
CA VAL A 356 14.94 -14.35 8.14
C VAL A 356 13.95 -15.50 8.00
N LYS A 357 14.14 -16.32 6.96
CA LYS A 357 13.22 -17.42 6.63
C LYS A 357 13.10 -18.42 7.78
N GLU A 358 14.21 -18.70 8.44
CA GLU A 358 14.31 -19.62 9.55
C GLU A 358 13.44 -19.18 10.74
N ASN A 359 13.27 -17.88 10.95
CA ASN A 359 12.40 -17.35 12.00
C ASN A 359 10.92 -17.66 11.68
N ILE A 360 10.53 -17.53 10.42
CA ILE A 360 9.17 -17.84 9.93
C ILE A 360 8.94 -19.36 10.00
N GLU A 361 9.89 -20.18 9.55
CA GLU A 361 9.80 -21.65 9.63
C GLU A 361 9.73 -22.14 11.08
N PHE A 362 10.43 -21.47 12.00
CA PHE A 362 10.37 -21.79 13.43
C PHE A 362 9.00 -21.45 14.03
N MET A 363 8.46 -20.26 13.76
CA MET A 363 7.16 -19.86 14.31
C MET A 363 5.98 -20.56 13.63
N TRP A 364 6.09 -20.82 12.33
CA TRP A 364 5.03 -21.38 11.52
C TRP A 364 5.52 -22.66 10.86
N ASN A 365 5.33 -23.76 11.58
CA ASN A 365 5.48 -25.11 11.04
C ASN A 365 4.33 -25.98 11.54
N PRO A 366 4.11 -27.17 10.94
CA PRO A 366 3.02 -28.05 11.32
C PRO A 366 3.00 -28.43 12.80
N ASP A 367 4.17 -28.52 13.45
CA ASP A 367 4.25 -28.85 14.87
C ASP A 367 3.81 -27.68 15.75
N THR A 368 4.28 -26.47 15.45
CA THR A 368 3.97 -25.26 16.21
C THR A 368 2.50 -24.89 16.08
N ILE A 369 1.96 -24.96 14.86
CA ILE A 369 0.53 -24.75 14.57
C ILE A 369 -0.34 -25.74 15.38
N ARG A 370 0.07 -27.01 15.46
CA ARG A 370 -0.64 -28.02 16.26
C ARG A 370 -0.53 -27.75 17.76
N ILE A 371 0.66 -27.41 18.26
CA ILE A 371 0.91 -27.14 19.69
C ILE A 371 0.06 -25.95 20.16
N TRP A 372 0.00 -24.88 19.36
CA TRP A 372 -0.77 -23.68 19.69
C TRP A 372 -2.27 -23.83 19.44
N GLY A 373 -2.74 -24.99 18.95
CA GLY A 373 -4.15 -25.19 18.60
C GLY A 373 -4.65 -24.24 17.52
N ALA A 374 -3.75 -23.69 16.70
CA ALA A 374 -4.09 -22.75 15.66
C ALA A 374 -4.98 -23.43 14.59
N PRO A 375 -5.92 -22.71 13.97
CA PRO A 375 -6.87 -23.29 13.02
C PRO A 375 -6.26 -23.66 11.67
N PHE A 376 -4.94 -23.68 11.53
CA PHE A 376 -4.20 -23.98 10.30
C PHE A 376 -3.60 -25.39 10.36
N ASN A 377 -3.11 -25.91 9.23
CA ASN A 377 -2.39 -27.19 9.21
C ASN A 377 -1.30 -27.28 8.12
N ASP A 378 -1.10 -26.20 7.37
CA ASP A 378 -0.11 -26.13 6.30
C ASP A 378 0.45 -24.70 6.20
N ILE A 379 1.71 -24.61 5.77
CA ILE A 379 2.38 -23.35 5.47
C ILE A 379 3.15 -23.45 4.17
N GLU A 380 3.10 -22.37 3.40
CA GLU A 380 3.90 -22.15 2.21
C GLU A 380 4.72 -20.87 2.39
N ILE A 381 6.03 -20.94 2.15
CA ILE A 381 6.96 -19.81 2.27
C ILE A 381 7.72 -19.67 0.95
N ILE A 382 7.74 -18.47 0.40
CA ILE A 382 8.49 -18.11 -0.80
C ILE A 382 9.36 -16.91 -0.45
N GLU A 383 10.66 -17.03 -0.69
CA GLU A 383 11.63 -15.97 -0.41
C GLU A 383 12.30 -15.52 -1.72
N ASN A 384 12.03 -14.27 -2.12
CA ASN A 384 12.63 -13.60 -3.27
C ASN A 384 13.10 -12.19 -2.86
N THR A 385 12.79 -11.15 -3.64
CA THR A 385 12.92 -9.75 -3.20
C THR A 385 11.96 -9.43 -2.06
N ASN A 386 10.81 -10.10 -2.04
CA ASN A 386 9.81 -10.06 -0.97
C ASN A 386 9.87 -11.35 -0.15
N PHE A 387 9.40 -11.26 1.09
CA PHE A 387 9.02 -12.42 1.90
C PHE A 387 7.52 -12.68 1.75
N GLU A 388 7.16 -13.82 1.20
CA GLU A 388 5.77 -14.24 1.05
C GLU A 388 5.53 -15.48 1.90
N PHE A 389 4.52 -15.45 2.76
CA PHE A 389 4.10 -16.64 3.48
C PHE A 389 2.58 -16.78 3.49
N THR A 390 2.12 -18.02 3.41
CA THR A 390 0.71 -18.37 3.45
C THR A 390 0.49 -19.51 4.42
N ILE A 391 -0.28 -19.25 5.47
CA ILE A 391 -0.77 -20.28 6.40
C ILE A 391 -2.20 -20.65 5.99
N ARG A 392 -2.52 -21.94 5.96
CA ARG A 392 -3.83 -22.40 5.51
C ARG A 392 -4.32 -23.63 6.26
N ASN A 393 -5.65 -23.75 6.30
CA ASN A 393 -6.35 -24.97 6.65
C ASN A 393 -6.78 -25.66 5.36
N THR A 394 -6.10 -26.75 5.03
CA THR A 394 -6.36 -27.55 3.83
C THR A 394 -7.75 -28.20 3.80
N SER A 395 -8.49 -28.21 4.92
CA SER A 395 -9.84 -28.79 5.01
C SER A 395 -10.98 -27.76 4.95
N THR A 396 -10.76 -26.50 5.34
CA THR A 396 -11.82 -25.47 5.47
C THR A 396 -11.65 -24.27 4.53
N THR A 397 -10.62 -24.31 3.67
CA THR A 397 -10.16 -23.20 2.81
C THR A 397 -9.83 -21.91 3.55
N PHE A 398 -9.72 -21.95 4.88
CA PHE A 398 -9.24 -20.83 5.67
C PHE A 398 -7.77 -20.58 5.35
N ARG A 399 -7.41 -19.33 5.04
CA ARG A 399 -6.08 -18.95 4.58
C ARG A 399 -5.76 -17.53 5.04
N VAL A 400 -4.53 -17.33 5.46
CA VAL A 400 -3.92 -16.01 5.68
C VAL A 400 -2.65 -15.95 4.82
N SER A 401 -2.53 -14.93 3.98
CA SER A 401 -1.37 -14.66 3.13
C SER A 401 -0.80 -13.28 3.42
N ASN A 402 0.52 -13.18 3.49
CA ASN A 402 1.24 -11.92 3.65
C ASN A 402 2.33 -11.81 2.59
N VAL A 403 2.50 -10.61 2.04
CA VAL A 403 3.63 -10.22 1.19
C VAL A 403 4.36 -9.07 1.89
N ILE A 404 5.64 -9.24 2.17
CA ILE A 404 6.45 -8.30 2.96
C ILE A 404 7.64 -7.84 2.12
N ASP A 405 7.87 -6.53 2.04
CA ASP A 405 9.13 -6.01 1.49
C ASP A 405 10.26 -6.30 2.47
N LYS A 406 11.24 -7.11 2.05
CA LYS A 406 12.36 -7.52 2.91
C LYS A 406 13.25 -6.35 3.34
N SER A 407 13.30 -5.28 2.56
CA SER A 407 14.20 -4.15 2.85
C SER A 407 13.66 -3.22 3.93
N SER A 408 12.35 -2.97 3.92
CA SER A 408 11.66 -2.08 4.86
C SER A 408 10.92 -2.81 5.98
N GLY A 409 10.59 -4.08 5.78
CA GLY A 409 9.72 -4.85 6.67
C GLY A 409 8.23 -4.51 6.54
N ILE A 410 7.87 -3.59 5.63
CA ILE A 410 6.48 -3.17 5.41
C ILE A 410 5.70 -4.28 4.71
N VAL A 411 4.50 -4.57 5.21
CA VAL A 411 3.56 -5.47 4.56
C VAL A 411 2.99 -4.78 3.33
N GLN A 412 3.29 -5.33 2.15
CA GLN A 412 2.75 -4.88 0.87
C GLN A 412 1.31 -5.33 0.70
N SER A 413 0.96 -6.55 1.13
CA SER A 413 -0.42 -6.98 1.17
C SER A 413 -0.66 -8.08 2.19
N ASN A 414 -1.87 -8.11 2.73
CA ASN A 414 -2.37 -9.18 3.61
C ASN A 414 -3.76 -9.58 3.16
N LEU A 415 -3.99 -10.88 3.05
CA LEU A 415 -5.27 -11.46 2.64
C LEU A 415 -5.70 -12.54 3.62
N ILE A 416 -6.89 -12.40 4.18
CA ILE A 416 -7.55 -13.39 5.01
C ILE A 416 -8.83 -13.85 4.30
N THR A 417 -8.91 -15.15 4.00
CA THR A 417 -10.09 -15.74 3.36
C THR A 417 -10.61 -16.90 4.19
N GLN A 418 -11.91 -16.97 4.44
CA GLN A 418 -12.57 -18.09 5.11
C GLN A 418 -13.72 -18.60 4.25
N HIS A 419 -13.80 -19.93 4.06
CA HIS A 419 -14.82 -20.55 3.20
C HIS A 419 -14.84 -20.08 1.73
N GLY A 420 -13.74 -19.46 1.27
CA GLY A 420 -13.62 -18.89 -0.08
C GLY A 420 -13.93 -17.39 -0.15
N ASP A 421 -14.46 -16.81 0.93
CA ASP A 421 -14.82 -15.39 1.00
C ASP A 421 -13.70 -14.58 1.66
N VAL A 422 -13.41 -13.41 1.10
CA VAL A 422 -12.49 -12.43 1.71
C VAL A 422 -13.10 -11.94 3.02
N GLN A 423 -12.37 -12.11 4.12
CA GLN A 423 -12.72 -11.58 5.44
C GLN A 423 -11.95 -10.28 5.72
N LEU A 424 -10.72 -10.22 5.22
CA LEU A 424 -9.88 -9.04 5.32
C LEU A 424 -8.93 -9.01 4.13
N TYR A 425 -8.77 -7.85 3.52
CA TYR A 425 -7.69 -7.61 2.56
C TYR A 425 -7.22 -6.18 2.68
N TYR A 426 -5.91 -5.99 2.78
CA TYR A 426 -5.30 -4.68 2.63
C TYR A 426 -4.06 -4.75 1.76
N GLU A 427 -3.82 -3.66 1.02
CA GLU A 427 -2.71 -3.54 0.09
C GLU A 427 -2.09 -2.14 0.16
N LEU A 428 -0.76 -2.09 0.16
CA LEU A 428 0.01 -0.86 0.21
C LEU A 428 -0.17 -0.09 -1.09
N LYS A 429 -0.52 1.19 -0.99
CA LYS A 429 -0.64 2.08 -2.14
C LYS A 429 0.74 2.41 -2.72
N HIS A 430 1.10 1.78 -3.82
CA HIS A 430 2.40 1.94 -4.48
C HIS A 430 2.53 3.19 -5.40
N GLN A 431 1.59 4.17 -5.36
CA GLN A 431 1.44 5.34 -6.27
C GLN A 431 0.72 4.99 -7.59
N THR A 432 -0.12 5.81 -8.20
CA THR A 432 -0.61 7.19 -7.99
C THR A 432 -2.06 7.15 -7.50
N LEU A 433 -2.44 8.02 -6.56
CA LEU A 433 -3.86 8.29 -6.30
C LEU A 433 -4.51 8.55 -7.65
N VAL A 434 -5.44 7.68 -8.04
CA VAL A 434 -6.34 7.98 -9.14
C VAL A 434 -6.95 9.33 -8.82
N ASN A 435 -6.62 10.31 -9.64
CA ASN A 435 -7.01 11.70 -9.43
C ASN A 435 -7.64 12.19 -10.71
N TRP A 436 -8.74 12.90 -10.59
CA TRP A 436 -9.45 13.49 -11.72
C TRP A 436 -9.46 15.00 -11.54
N ASP A 437 -9.65 15.74 -12.63
CA ASP A 437 -9.83 17.20 -12.59
C ASP A 437 -11.27 17.58 -12.19
N VAL A 438 -11.79 16.93 -11.14
CA VAL A 438 -13.11 17.23 -10.55
C VAL A 438 -13.03 17.17 -9.03
N ALA A 439 -13.74 18.08 -8.37
CA ALA A 439 -13.83 18.19 -6.93
C ALA A 439 -15.29 18.08 -6.44
N ILE A 440 -15.45 17.75 -5.16
CA ILE A 440 -16.77 17.78 -4.50
C ILE A 440 -17.37 19.18 -4.64
N GLY A 441 -18.59 19.25 -5.16
CA GLY A 441 -19.32 20.48 -5.45
C GLY A 441 -19.24 20.95 -6.90
N ASP A 442 -18.38 20.35 -7.73
CA ASP A 442 -18.35 20.65 -9.16
C ASP A 442 -19.61 20.13 -9.85
N VAL A 443 -20.04 20.81 -10.91
CA VAL A 443 -21.22 20.44 -11.69
C VAL A 443 -20.82 20.30 -13.16
N VAL A 444 -20.93 19.08 -13.66
CA VAL A 444 -20.61 18.73 -15.05
C VAL A 444 -21.90 18.66 -15.85
N TYR A 445 -22.02 19.48 -16.88
CA TYR A 445 -23.15 19.44 -17.82
C TYR A 445 -22.74 18.62 -19.04
N TYR A 446 -23.64 17.79 -19.55
CA TYR A 446 -23.38 16.99 -20.74
C TYR A 446 -24.68 16.68 -21.47
N LYS A 447 -24.55 16.34 -22.76
CA LYS A 447 -25.66 15.85 -23.56
C LYS A 447 -25.39 14.43 -24.02
N GLN A 448 -26.43 13.61 -24.01
CA GLN A 448 -26.43 12.29 -24.61
C GLN A 448 -27.46 12.26 -25.74
N ASN A 449 -26.99 12.03 -26.96
CA ASN A 449 -27.84 11.80 -28.12
C ASN A 449 -27.84 10.30 -28.45
N SER A 450 -29.01 9.77 -28.80
CA SER A 450 -29.19 8.39 -29.27
C SER A 450 -30.20 8.33 -30.41
N ASP A 451 -30.34 7.15 -31.03
CA ASP A 451 -31.37 6.94 -32.06
C ASP A 451 -32.81 7.11 -31.52
N GLU A 452 -33.01 7.00 -30.20
CA GLU A 452 -34.32 7.01 -29.54
C GLU A 452 -34.61 8.34 -28.83
N GLU A 453 -33.59 8.98 -28.21
CA GLU A 453 -33.75 10.15 -27.33
C GLU A 453 -32.53 11.10 -27.39
N GLU A 454 -32.80 12.39 -27.19
CA GLU A 454 -31.81 13.46 -26.99
C GLU A 454 -32.01 14.02 -25.57
N ILE A 455 -31.01 13.88 -24.69
CA ILE A 455 -31.17 14.13 -23.26
C ILE A 455 -30.04 15.05 -22.77
N TYR A 456 -30.41 16.15 -22.11
CA TYR A 456 -29.47 16.97 -21.36
C TYR A 456 -29.41 16.52 -19.93
N ARG A 457 -28.19 16.40 -19.41
CA ARG A 457 -27.92 15.95 -18.05
C ARG A 457 -26.94 16.89 -17.38
N ARG A 458 -27.02 16.92 -16.06
CA ARG A 458 -25.94 17.44 -15.22
C ARG A 458 -25.67 16.50 -14.06
N ALA A 459 -24.41 16.42 -13.67
CA ALA A 459 -23.91 15.62 -12.58
C ALA A 459 -23.25 16.54 -11.57
N THR A 460 -23.76 16.58 -10.34
CA THR A 460 -23.16 17.34 -9.23
C THR A 460 -22.33 16.38 -8.39
N ILE A 461 -21.02 16.60 -8.31
CA ILE A 461 -20.11 15.73 -7.56
C ILE A 461 -20.39 15.91 -6.06
N ILE A 462 -20.78 14.84 -5.37
CA ILE A 462 -21.20 14.92 -3.96
C ILE A 462 -20.20 14.30 -2.99
N PHE A 463 -19.50 13.22 -3.35
CA PHE A 463 -18.42 12.64 -2.56
C PHE A 463 -17.55 11.67 -3.39
N THR A 464 -16.41 11.26 -2.82
CA THR A 464 -15.55 10.20 -3.36
C THR A 464 -15.74 8.93 -2.56
N ASP A 465 -15.77 7.78 -3.23
CA ASP A 465 -15.93 6.46 -2.63
C ASP A 465 -14.82 5.51 -3.12
N GLY A 466 -14.89 4.23 -2.75
CA GLY A 466 -14.17 3.18 -3.44
C GLY A 466 -14.90 1.85 -3.41
N GLU A 467 -14.48 0.96 -4.28
CA GLU A 467 -15.07 -0.36 -4.46
C GLU A 467 -13.99 -1.43 -4.38
N PHE A 468 -14.30 -2.54 -3.70
CA PHE A 468 -13.46 -3.72 -3.69
C PHE A 468 -14.10 -4.84 -4.51
N VAL A 469 -13.41 -5.27 -5.57
CA VAL A 469 -13.97 -6.20 -6.56
C VAL A 469 -13.07 -7.42 -6.75
N ASN A 470 -13.72 -8.58 -6.86
CA ASN A 470 -13.10 -9.81 -7.36
C ASN A 470 -13.34 -9.89 -8.88
N LEU A 471 -12.27 -9.84 -9.68
CA LEU A 471 -12.37 -9.74 -11.13
C LEU A 471 -13.01 -10.94 -11.81
N THR A 472 -12.82 -12.17 -11.32
CA THR A 472 -13.46 -13.38 -11.87
C THR A 472 -14.95 -13.35 -11.60
N GLN A 473 -15.34 -12.96 -10.38
CA GLN A 473 -16.76 -12.80 -10.05
C GLN A 473 -17.38 -11.70 -10.92
N TRP A 474 -16.68 -10.58 -11.09
CA TRP A 474 -17.12 -9.48 -11.93
C TRP A 474 -17.23 -9.87 -13.41
N GLU A 475 -16.26 -10.63 -13.94
CA GLU A 475 -16.31 -11.19 -15.29
C GLU A 475 -17.56 -12.06 -15.49
N VAL A 476 -17.88 -12.92 -14.52
CA VAL A 476 -19.09 -13.76 -14.55
C VAL A 476 -20.36 -12.91 -14.49
N ASP A 477 -20.42 -11.96 -13.57
CA ASP A 477 -21.59 -11.09 -13.36
C ASP A 477 -21.79 -10.12 -14.52
N SER A 478 -20.72 -9.76 -15.21
CA SER A 478 -20.78 -9.00 -16.46
C SER A 478 -21.40 -9.78 -17.60
N GLY A 479 -21.60 -11.11 -17.51
CA GLY A 479 -22.18 -11.89 -18.59
C GLY A 479 -21.40 -11.84 -19.92
N GLY A 480 -20.12 -11.43 -19.89
CA GLY A 480 -19.24 -11.28 -21.04
C GLY A 480 -19.04 -9.86 -21.57
N PHE A 481 -19.51 -8.82 -20.86
CA PHE A 481 -19.13 -7.41 -21.16
C PHE A 481 -17.66 -7.12 -20.83
N PHE A 482 -17.05 -7.94 -19.96
CA PHE A 482 -15.69 -7.82 -19.51
C PHE A 482 -15.00 -9.19 -19.58
N THR A 483 -13.69 -9.20 -19.86
CA THR A 483 -12.84 -10.39 -19.73
C THR A 483 -11.61 -9.99 -18.95
N LYS A 484 -11.30 -10.73 -17.89
CA LYS A 484 -10.17 -10.37 -17.03
C LYS A 484 -8.85 -10.63 -17.74
N ASP A 485 -7.92 -9.68 -17.63
CA ASP A 485 -6.53 -9.91 -18.05
C ASP A 485 -5.87 -10.86 -17.03
N PRO A 486 -5.34 -12.02 -17.44
CA PRO A 486 -4.64 -12.94 -16.55
C PRO A 486 -3.40 -12.34 -15.85
N LEU A 487 -2.87 -11.22 -16.33
CA LEU A 487 -1.74 -10.51 -15.74
C LEU A 487 -2.17 -9.56 -14.60
N HIS A 488 -3.46 -9.24 -14.49
CA HIS A 488 -3.98 -8.35 -13.45
C HIS A 488 -4.27 -9.13 -12.15
N PRO A 489 -4.02 -8.54 -10.97
CA PRO A 489 -4.42 -9.14 -9.70
C PRO A 489 -5.92 -9.42 -9.66
N GLU A 490 -6.28 -10.54 -9.05
CA GLU A 490 -7.67 -11.02 -8.97
C GLU A 490 -8.57 -10.14 -8.09
N LEU A 491 -8.01 -9.61 -7.01
CA LEU A 491 -8.67 -8.75 -6.05
C LEU A 491 -8.18 -7.34 -6.32
N GLN A 492 -9.10 -6.40 -6.56
CA GLN A 492 -8.74 -5.03 -6.93
C GLN A 492 -9.57 -4.01 -6.17
N PHE A 493 -8.90 -2.91 -5.84
CA PHE A 493 -9.54 -1.71 -5.33
C PHE A 493 -9.73 -0.70 -6.46
N PHE A 494 -10.92 -0.13 -6.52
CA PHE A 494 -11.28 0.97 -7.40
C PHE A 494 -11.56 2.20 -6.57
N LYS A 495 -11.08 3.34 -7.04
CA LYS A 495 -11.53 4.63 -6.53
C LYS A 495 -12.74 5.06 -7.34
N ALA A 496 -13.76 5.59 -6.67
CA ALA A 496 -15.00 6.01 -7.28
C ALA A 496 -15.32 7.48 -6.96
N ILE A 497 -16.07 8.12 -7.85
CA ILE A 497 -16.68 9.43 -7.65
C ILE A 497 -18.18 9.24 -7.80
N ILE A 498 -18.94 9.69 -6.80
CA ILE A 498 -20.39 9.63 -6.80
C ILE A 498 -20.95 11.03 -7.08
N ALA A 499 -21.94 11.09 -7.95
CA ALA A 499 -22.61 12.33 -8.32
C ALA A 499 -24.14 12.20 -8.17
N GLU A 500 -24.77 13.32 -7.83
CA GLU A 500 -26.22 13.51 -7.96
C GLU A 500 -26.54 13.85 -9.42
N PHE A 501 -27.40 13.06 -10.05
CA PHE A 501 -27.76 13.23 -11.45
C PHE A 501 -29.14 13.86 -11.65
N GLU A 502 -29.18 14.82 -12.56
CA GLU A 502 -30.39 15.50 -12.98
C GLU A 502 -30.57 15.47 -14.49
N GLU A 503 -31.81 15.28 -14.93
CA GLU A 503 -32.21 15.29 -16.35
C GLU A 503 -33.08 16.52 -16.63
N PHE A 504 -32.80 17.22 -17.73
CA PHE A 504 -33.58 18.38 -18.11
C PHE A 504 -34.88 17.98 -18.81
N ASP A 505 -36.02 18.41 -18.26
CA ASP A 505 -37.31 18.27 -18.93
C ASP A 505 -37.59 19.50 -19.80
N GLU A 506 -37.45 19.33 -21.12
CA GLU A 506 -37.71 20.39 -22.11
C GLU A 506 -39.17 20.88 -22.14
N ILE A 507 -40.12 20.13 -21.56
CA ILE A 507 -41.52 20.56 -21.50
C ILE A 507 -41.73 21.52 -20.34
N THR A 508 -41.16 21.21 -19.18
CA THR A 508 -41.35 22.01 -17.96
C THR A 508 -40.28 23.07 -17.76
N GLY A 509 -39.12 22.93 -18.39
CA GLY A 509 -37.97 23.82 -18.23
C GLY A 509 -37.25 23.64 -16.90
N VAL A 510 -37.26 22.42 -16.34
CA VAL A 510 -36.74 22.12 -14.99
C VAL A 510 -35.82 20.91 -15.03
N TRP A 511 -34.73 20.99 -14.26
CA TRP A 511 -33.86 19.85 -13.95
C TRP A 511 -34.53 18.95 -12.91
N ASN A 512 -34.73 17.68 -13.26
CA ASN A 512 -35.32 16.69 -12.38
C ASN A 512 -34.24 15.73 -11.87
N ASN A 513 -34.03 15.71 -10.55
CA ASN A 513 -33.18 14.71 -9.90
C ASN A 513 -33.78 13.31 -10.10
N PHE A 514 -32.94 12.37 -10.51
CA PHE A 514 -33.31 10.96 -10.62
C PHE A 514 -32.42 9.99 -9.81
N GLY A 515 -31.45 10.49 -9.04
CA GLY A 515 -30.71 9.71 -8.04
C GLY A 515 -29.23 10.08 -7.94
N ASP A 516 -28.58 9.48 -6.95
CA ASP A 516 -27.13 9.54 -6.77
C ASP A 516 -26.54 8.22 -7.27
N ASP A 517 -25.51 8.28 -8.11
CA ASP A 517 -24.89 7.09 -8.69
C ASP A 517 -23.40 7.32 -9.01
N LEU A 518 -22.72 6.27 -9.46
CA LEU A 518 -21.35 6.29 -9.91
C LEU A 518 -21.17 7.22 -11.12
N PHE A 519 -20.25 8.17 -11.00
CA PHE A 519 -19.86 9.09 -12.07
C PHE A 519 -18.54 8.66 -12.73
N LEU A 520 -17.52 8.33 -11.92
CA LEU A 520 -16.20 7.89 -12.39
C LEU A 520 -15.70 6.78 -11.50
N GLU A 521 -15.00 5.81 -12.06
CA GLU A 521 -14.40 4.70 -11.31
C GLU A 521 -13.14 4.21 -12.00
N ALA A 522 -12.01 4.10 -11.29
CA ALA A 522 -10.75 3.68 -11.89
C ALA A 522 -9.74 3.14 -10.86
N ASN A 523 -8.71 2.47 -11.36
CA ASN A 523 -7.56 2.02 -10.57
C ASN A 523 -6.25 2.13 -11.37
N ILE A 524 -5.15 1.57 -10.84
CA ILE A 524 -3.84 1.66 -11.50
C ILE A 524 -3.74 0.87 -12.81
N TYR A 525 -4.66 -0.08 -13.04
CA TYR A 525 -4.69 -0.94 -14.22
C TYR A 525 -5.67 -0.44 -15.27
N TRP A 526 -6.74 0.24 -14.84
CA TRP A 526 -7.80 0.72 -15.71
C TRP A 526 -8.10 2.20 -15.49
N PRO A 527 -8.00 3.06 -16.53
CA PRO A 527 -8.42 4.45 -16.47
C PRO A 527 -9.89 4.64 -16.14
N ILE A 528 -10.74 3.69 -16.57
CA ILE A 528 -12.16 3.65 -16.26
C ILE A 528 -12.51 2.17 -16.07
N SER A 529 -13.27 1.85 -15.03
CA SER A 529 -13.73 0.49 -14.77
C SER A 529 -14.74 0.04 -15.86
N PRO A 530 -14.80 -1.27 -16.17
CA PRO A 530 -15.83 -1.80 -17.06
C PRO A 530 -17.26 -1.49 -16.59
N TYR A 531 -17.49 -1.40 -15.27
CA TYR A 531 -18.79 -1.09 -14.70
C TYR A 531 -19.16 0.38 -14.92
N ALA A 532 -18.26 1.33 -14.66
CA ALA A 532 -18.48 2.73 -15.01
C ALA A 532 -18.75 2.92 -16.51
N MET A 533 -18.13 2.09 -17.37
CA MET A 533 -18.31 2.18 -18.82
C MET A 533 -19.64 1.58 -19.34
N PHE A 534 -20.10 0.46 -18.78
CA PHE A 534 -21.24 -0.31 -19.33
C PHE A 534 -22.39 -0.56 -18.36
N GLY A 535 -22.16 -0.46 -17.06
CA GLY A 535 -23.12 -0.73 -15.99
C GLY A 535 -23.61 0.51 -15.25
N GLY A 536 -22.92 1.64 -15.36
CA GLY A 536 -23.24 2.90 -14.69
C GLY A 536 -24.43 3.64 -15.29
N VAL A 537 -24.99 4.56 -14.50
CA VAL A 537 -26.10 5.44 -14.90
C VAL A 537 -25.66 6.60 -15.80
N ALA A 538 -24.37 6.95 -15.73
CA ALA A 538 -23.75 7.96 -16.57
C ALA A 538 -22.53 7.41 -17.29
N PRO A 539 -22.25 7.92 -18.51
CA PRO A 539 -21.01 7.63 -19.19
C PRO A 539 -19.82 8.25 -18.45
N PRO A 540 -18.63 7.66 -18.53
CA PRO A 540 -17.42 8.30 -18.01
C PRO A 540 -17.11 9.53 -18.85
N LEU A 541 -17.04 10.70 -18.23
CA LEU A 541 -16.69 11.97 -18.90
C LEU A 541 -15.27 12.42 -18.62
N TYR A 542 -14.58 11.74 -17.70
CA TYR A 542 -13.20 12.02 -17.34
C TYR A 542 -12.41 10.72 -17.24
N VAL A 543 -11.13 10.80 -17.53
CA VAL A 543 -10.12 9.82 -17.14
C VAL A 543 -9.20 10.43 -16.09
N PRO A 544 -8.43 9.62 -15.35
CA PRO A 544 -7.50 10.16 -14.38
C PRO A 544 -6.45 11.07 -15.03
N LEU A 545 -5.97 12.05 -14.28
CA LEU A 545 -4.96 13.01 -14.71
C LEU A 545 -3.68 12.30 -15.15
N GLY A 546 -3.13 12.75 -16.29
CA GLY A 546 -1.88 12.19 -16.86
C GLY A 546 -2.08 10.98 -17.76
N PHE A 547 -3.32 10.54 -18.02
CA PHE A 547 -3.61 9.52 -19.02
C PHE A 547 -3.33 10.02 -20.45
N THR A 548 -2.76 9.14 -21.26
CA THR A 548 -2.50 9.37 -22.69
C THR A 548 -3.40 8.50 -23.58
N GLY A 549 -3.47 8.83 -24.87
CA GLY A 549 -4.12 7.98 -25.88
C GLY A 549 -3.61 6.53 -25.96
N GLU A 550 -2.35 6.27 -25.58
CA GLU A 550 -1.82 4.89 -25.49
C GLU A 550 -2.37 4.15 -24.26
N ASP A 551 -2.54 4.84 -23.13
CA ASP A 551 -3.12 4.26 -21.90
C ASP A 551 -4.62 3.93 -22.06
N LEU A 552 -5.30 4.63 -22.99
CA LEU A 552 -6.67 4.34 -23.44
C LEU A 552 -6.78 3.01 -24.23
N GLU A 553 -5.68 2.40 -24.67
CA GLU A 553 -5.73 1.07 -25.30
C GLU A 553 -6.30 0.02 -24.35
N THR A 554 -5.96 0.10 -23.06
CA THR A 554 -6.45 -0.84 -22.04
C THR A 554 -7.95 -0.65 -21.80
N LEU A 555 -8.43 0.60 -21.84
CA LEU A 555 -9.85 0.95 -21.71
C LEU A 555 -10.69 0.34 -22.84
N LEU A 556 -10.30 0.65 -24.07
CA LEU A 556 -11.06 0.30 -25.27
C LEU A 556 -10.73 -1.12 -25.75
N GLY A 557 -9.78 -1.79 -25.09
CA GLY A 557 -9.54 -3.23 -25.16
C GLY A 557 -10.79 -4.05 -24.89
N LEU A 558 -11.68 -3.58 -24.02
CA LEU A 558 -12.99 -4.19 -23.72
C LEU A 558 -13.90 -4.21 -24.95
N LEU A 559 -13.73 -3.26 -25.87
CA LEU A 559 -14.50 -3.13 -27.10
C LEU A 559 -13.87 -3.88 -28.29
N LYS A 560 -12.68 -4.49 -28.15
CA LYS A 560 -12.01 -5.26 -29.23
C LYS A 560 -12.82 -6.46 -29.71
N GLY A 561 -13.80 -6.94 -28.93
CA GLY A 561 -14.75 -7.96 -29.38
C GLY A 561 -15.76 -7.45 -30.43
N MET A 562 -15.98 -6.13 -30.49
CA MET A 562 -16.94 -5.47 -31.38
C MET A 562 -16.27 -4.72 -32.53
N PHE A 563 -15.06 -4.22 -32.30
CA PHE A 563 -14.25 -3.51 -33.29
C PHE A 563 -12.93 -4.25 -33.48
N ASP A 564 -12.61 -4.60 -34.72
CA ASP A 564 -11.41 -5.36 -35.08
C ASP A 564 -10.25 -4.48 -35.56
N GLU A 565 -10.50 -3.19 -35.75
CA GLU A 565 -9.50 -2.18 -36.05
C GLU A 565 -9.51 -1.07 -35.00
N THR A 566 -8.33 -0.63 -34.57
CA THR A 566 -8.17 0.47 -33.62
C THR A 566 -7.04 1.39 -34.05
N ILE A 567 -7.27 2.70 -33.98
CA ILE A 567 -6.31 3.75 -34.32
C ILE A 567 -6.18 4.68 -33.12
N PHE A 568 -4.95 4.86 -32.65
CA PHE A 568 -4.61 5.72 -31.52
C PHE A 568 -3.79 6.93 -31.95
N SER A 569 -4.05 8.06 -31.32
CA SER A 569 -3.22 9.27 -31.33
C SER A 569 -3.21 9.89 -29.92
N GLU A 570 -2.43 10.96 -29.71
CA GLU A 570 -2.23 11.55 -28.38
C GLU A 570 -3.53 11.91 -27.66
N ASN A 571 -4.51 12.44 -28.40
CA ASN A 571 -5.78 12.98 -27.90
C ASN A 571 -7.04 12.35 -28.54
N HIS A 572 -6.88 11.28 -29.32
CA HIS A 572 -7.99 10.67 -30.06
C HIS A 572 -7.83 9.16 -30.22
N VAL A 573 -8.95 8.46 -30.07
CA VAL A 573 -9.07 7.03 -30.38
C VAL A 573 -10.24 6.80 -31.34
N LEU A 574 -9.98 6.02 -32.39
CA LEU A 574 -10.98 5.56 -33.34
C LEU A 574 -11.03 4.03 -33.34
N LEU A 575 -12.20 3.48 -33.06
CA LEU A 575 -12.52 2.06 -33.17
C LEU A 575 -13.33 1.81 -34.43
N LYS A 576 -13.01 0.75 -35.15
CA LYS A 576 -13.71 0.39 -36.39
C LYS A 576 -14.00 -1.09 -36.48
N ASN A 577 -15.22 -1.40 -36.89
CA ASN A 577 -15.61 -2.73 -37.32
C ASN A 577 -15.46 -2.80 -38.85
N SER A 578 -14.43 -3.50 -39.32
CA SER A 578 -14.07 -3.62 -40.73
C SER A 578 -15.15 -4.34 -41.56
N THR A 579 -16.03 -5.13 -40.91
CA THR A 579 -17.06 -5.93 -41.58
C THR A 579 -18.26 -5.07 -42.03
N ASN A 580 -18.70 -4.14 -41.18
CA ASN A 580 -19.90 -3.32 -41.43
C ASN A 580 -19.62 -1.81 -41.50
N GLY A 581 -18.38 -1.40 -41.28
CA GLY A 581 -17.93 0.00 -41.34
C GLY A 581 -18.45 0.86 -40.19
N LYS A 582 -18.84 0.25 -39.07
CA LYS A 582 -19.29 0.96 -37.88
C LYS A 582 -18.07 1.47 -37.12
N GLU A 583 -18.12 2.74 -36.75
CA GLU A 583 -17.01 3.48 -36.14
C GLU A 583 -17.48 4.10 -34.81
N TYR A 584 -16.56 4.16 -33.85
CA TYR A 584 -16.72 4.82 -32.56
C TYR A 584 -15.50 5.67 -32.27
N ASP A 585 -15.72 6.97 -32.09
CA ASP A 585 -14.71 7.99 -31.91
C ASP A 585 -14.72 8.51 -30.48
N THR A 586 -13.54 8.76 -29.93
CA THR A 586 -13.36 9.37 -28.61
C THR A 586 -12.21 10.37 -28.65
N TYR A 587 -12.48 11.59 -28.19
CA TYR A 587 -11.52 12.68 -28.10
C TYR A 587 -11.33 13.09 -26.63
N LEU A 588 -10.09 13.30 -26.24
CA LEU A 588 -9.67 13.55 -24.86
C LEU A 588 -8.82 14.82 -24.80
N ASP A 589 -9.09 15.70 -23.85
CA ASP A 589 -8.11 16.69 -23.42
C ASP A 589 -7.10 16.01 -22.47
N THR A 590 -5.87 15.81 -22.93
CA THR A 590 -4.83 15.13 -22.15
C THR A 590 -4.32 15.95 -20.96
N ALA A 591 -4.59 17.27 -20.92
CA ALA A 591 -4.18 18.11 -19.81
C ALA A 591 -5.10 17.96 -18.59
N THR A 592 -6.40 17.88 -18.82
CA THR A 592 -7.45 17.81 -17.79
C THR A 592 -7.98 16.40 -17.59
N GLY A 593 -7.79 15.50 -18.56
CA GLY A 593 -8.41 14.18 -18.58
C GLY A 593 -9.88 14.22 -19.00
N GLU A 594 -10.42 15.36 -19.46
CA GLU A 594 -11.82 15.48 -19.88
C GLU A 594 -12.06 14.87 -21.26
N ILE A 595 -13.09 14.03 -21.38
CA ILE A 595 -13.50 13.47 -22.67
C ILE A 595 -14.37 14.52 -23.38
N MET A 596 -13.78 15.18 -24.37
CA MET A 596 -14.42 16.27 -25.14
C MET A 596 -15.53 15.78 -26.07
N PHE A 597 -15.44 14.53 -26.55
CA PHE A 597 -16.48 13.91 -27.36
C PHE A 597 -16.29 12.40 -27.36
N MET A 598 -17.38 11.67 -27.23
CA MET A 598 -17.42 10.23 -27.43
C MET A 598 -18.68 9.87 -28.17
N GLY A 599 -18.54 9.31 -29.37
CA GLY A 599 -19.72 9.04 -30.20
C GLY A 599 -19.46 8.13 -31.37
N GLY A 600 -20.52 7.47 -31.79
CA GLY A 600 -20.49 6.52 -32.88
C GLY A 600 -21.46 5.38 -32.66
N TRP A 601 -21.15 4.24 -33.26
CA TRP A 601 -22.00 3.07 -33.24
C TRP A 601 -21.56 2.11 -32.15
N MET A 602 -22.49 1.75 -31.27
CA MET A 602 -22.30 0.76 -30.22
C MET A 602 -23.24 -0.41 -30.45
N ASN A 603 -22.77 -1.63 -30.18
CA ASN A 603 -23.58 -2.83 -30.11
C ASN A 603 -23.54 -3.33 -28.66
N LEU A 604 -24.58 -4.01 -28.19
CA LEU A 604 -24.47 -4.73 -26.93
C LEU A 604 -23.50 -5.91 -27.15
N PRO A 605 -22.53 -6.14 -26.27
CA PRO A 605 -21.76 -7.39 -26.30
C PRO A 605 -22.64 -8.64 -26.39
N GLY A 606 -22.34 -9.50 -27.37
CA GLY A 606 -23.14 -10.67 -27.74
C GLY A 606 -24.34 -10.40 -28.68
N GLY A 607 -24.59 -9.14 -29.04
CA GLY A 607 -25.58 -8.73 -30.02
C GLY A 607 -25.21 -9.16 -31.45
N ASP A 608 -26.22 -9.39 -32.29
CA ASP A 608 -25.99 -9.68 -33.70
C ASP A 608 -25.69 -8.39 -34.50
N ASP A 609 -25.27 -8.54 -35.76
CA ASP A 609 -24.94 -7.42 -36.66
C ASP A 609 -26.10 -6.43 -36.90
N SER A 610 -27.32 -6.73 -36.44
CA SER A 610 -28.49 -5.86 -36.60
C SER A 610 -28.79 -4.99 -35.38
N SER A 611 -28.05 -5.14 -34.28
CA SER A 611 -28.33 -4.49 -32.98
C SER A 611 -27.48 -3.25 -32.66
N TRP A 612 -26.76 -2.72 -33.66
CA TRP A 612 -26.00 -1.47 -33.52
C TRP A 612 -26.93 -0.26 -33.35
N ARG A 613 -26.64 0.54 -32.33
CA ARG A 613 -27.30 1.83 -32.02
C ARG A 613 -26.27 2.95 -32.08
N TYR A 614 -26.64 4.09 -32.62
CA TYR A 614 -25.80 5.27 -32.54
C TYR A 614 -25.99 5.96 -31.19
N MET A 615 -24.89 6.44 -30.63
CA MET A 615 -24.88 7.24 -29.42
C MET A 615 -23.75 8.26 -29.51
N SER A 616 -23.98 9.48 -29.04
CA SER A 616 -22.94 10.47 -28.83
C SER A 616 -23.12 11.17 -27.49
N ILE A 617 -22.01 11.51 -26.87
CA ILE A 617 -21.93 12.05 -25.53
C ILE A 617 -20.80 13.08 -25.54
N TYR A 618 -21.07 14.26 -25.00
CA TYR A 618 -20.07 15.33 -24.89
C TYR A 618 -20.42 16.30 -23.75
N PRO A 619 -19.40 16.85 -23.09
CA PRO A 619 -19.56 17.87 -22.08
C PRO A 619 -20.11 19.17 -22.69
N MET A 620 -20.77 19.96 -21.86
CA MET A 620 -21.31 21.26 -22.19
C MET A 620 -20.88 22.27 -21.15
N PHE A 621 -20.58 23.49 -21.60
CA PHE A 621 -20.34 24.61 -20.73
C PHE A 621 -21.68 25.22 -20.26
N ASN A 622 -21.74 25.74 -19.04
CA ASN A 622 -22.90 26.50 -18.54
C ASN A 622 -22.54 27.92 -18.10
N GLU A 623 -23.49 28.85 -18.27
CA GLU A 623 -23.47 30.17 -17.66
C GLU A 623 -24.86 30.55 -17.12
N THR A 624 -24.92 31.06 -15.89
CA THR A 624 -26.14 31.65 -15.35
C THR A 624 -26.29 33.10 -15.81
N LEU A 625 -27.40 33.43 -16.47
CA LEU A 625 -27.66 34.77 -16.97
C LEU A 625 -28.21 35.69 -15.89
N HIS A 626 -27.68 36.91 -15.83
CA HIS A 626 -28.13 37.96 -14.93
C HIS A 626 -28.99 39.00 -15.63
N PHE A 627 -29.79 39.76 -14.86
CA PHE A 627 -30.60 40.84 -15.40
C PHE A 627 -29.74 41.85 -16.16
N GLY A 628 -30.10 42.15 -17.41
CA GLY A 628 -29.38 43.07 -18.30
C GLY A 628 -28.69 42.35 -19.46
N THR A 629 -27.60 42.94 -19.94
CA THR A 629 -26.76 42.38 -21.00
C THR A 629 -25.71 41.46 -20.39
N ASN A 630 -25.71 40.19 -20.80
CA ASN A 630 -24.70 39.20 -20.49
C ASN A 630 -23.84 38.99 -21.72
N VAL A 631 -22.53 38.91 -21.55
CA VAL A 631 -21.59 38.58 -22.62
C VAL A 631 -20.85 37.32 -22.17
N VAL A 632 -21.26 36.18 -22.71
CA VAL A 632 -20.79 34.85 -22.31
C VAL A 632 -19.70 34.41 -23.28
N SER A 633 -18.51 34.10 -22.77
CA SER A 633 -17.43 33.57 -23.62
C SER A 633 -17.57 32.05 -23.69
N VAL A 634 -17.75 31.49 -24.88
CA VAL A 634 -17.90 30.05 -25.06
C VAL A 634 -16.54 29.42 -25.34
N PRO A 635 -16.10 28.42 -24.57
CA PRO A 635 -14.88 27.67 -24.89
C PRO A 635 -14.96 27.05 -26.29
N ASN A 636 -13.89 27.11 -27.06
CA ASN A 636 -13.79 26.48 -28.38
C ASN A 636 -12.39 25.92 -28.60
N ASP A 637 -12.12 24.82 -27.91
CA ASP A 637 -10.83 24.13 -28.00
C ASP A 637 -10.83 23.04 -29.10
N ALA A 638 -12.01 22.71 -29.65
CA ALA A 638 -12.18 21.63 -30.63
C ALA A 638 -12.05 22.08 -32.10
N VAL A 639 -12.28 23.35 -32.43
CA VAL A 639 -12.29 23.84 -33.83
C VAL A 639 -11.18 24.86 -34.05
N SER A 640 -10.18 24.50 -34.86
CA SER A 640 -8.98 25.33 -35.05
C SER A 640 -9.19 26.54 -35.96
N GLU A 641 -10.12 26.44 -36.90
CA GLU A 641 -10.42 27.43 -37.94
C GLU A 641 -11.25 28.62 -37.41
N ILE A 642 -11.76 28.50 -36.19
CA ILE A 642 -12.59 29.51 -35.56
C ILE A 642 -12.03 29.78 -34.16
N SER A 643 -11.92 31.04 -33.79
CA SER A 643 -11.93 31.39 -32.37
C SER A 643 -13.37 31.77 -32.04
N VAL A 644 -14.20 30.78 -31.65
CA VAL A 644 -15.57 31.12 -31.27
C VAL A 644 -15.57 32.01 -30.03
N SER A 645 -16.66 32.74 -29.93
CA SER A 645 -16.74 34.17 -29.73
C SER A 645 -18.06 34.42 -29.01
N ASN A 646 -18.10 35.48 -28.23
CA ASN A 646 -19.05 35.57 -27.14
C ASN A 646 -20.53 35.57 -27.58
N ILE A 647 -21.39 34.96 -26.77
CA ILE A 647 -22.85 35.07 -26.90
C ILE A 647 -23.30 36.28 -26.07
N GLU A 648 -23.86 37.30 -26.74
CA GLU A 648 -24.49 38.43 -26.05
C GLU A 648 -25.99 38.18 -25.90
N ILE A 649 -26.46 38.12 -24.65
CA ILE A 649 -27.87 37.89 -24.33
C ILE A 649 -28.40 39.02 -23.46
N ILE A 650 -29.51 39.61 -23.90
CA ILE A 650 -30.24 40.61 -23.13
C ILE A 650 -31.45 39.96 -22.49
N THR A 651 -31.45 39.90 -21.15
CA THR A 651 -32.52 39.30 -20.36
C THR A 651 -33.07 40.28 -19.31
N THR A 652 -34.37 40.16 -19.03
CA THR A 652 -35.01 40.82 -17.89
C THR A 652 -35.27 39.87 -16.71
N ASN A 653 -34.69 38.67 -16.73
CA ASN A 653 -34.83 37.63 -15.72
C ASN A 653 -33.44 37.16 -15.23
N THR A 654 -33.35 36.70 -13.98
CA THR A 654 -32.11 36.27 -13.31
C THR A 654 -32.01 34.75 -13.09
N GLU A 655 -32.95 33.98 -13.61
CA GLU A 655 -33.06 32.52 -13.43
C GLU A 655 -33.02 31.78 -14.78
N ILE A 656 -32.17 32.24 -15.71
CA ILE A 656 -31.99 31.58 -17.00
C ILE A 656 -30.58 31.01 -17.05
N GLU A 657 -30.46 29.72 -17.30
CA GLU A 657 -29.18 29.06 -17.57
C GLU A 657 -29.03 28.92 -19.08
N LEU A 658 -27.84 29.25 -19.57
CA LEU A 658 -27.38 28.90 -20.90
C LEU A 658 -26.44 27.72 -20.77
N VAL A 659 -26.72 26.65 -21.50
CA VAL A 659 -25.86 25.47 -21.62
C VAL A 659 -25.49 25.33 -23.10
N ASN A 660 -24.20 25.23 -23.41
CA ASN A 660 -23.73 25.24 -24.79
C ASN A 660 -22.50 24.36 -25.01
N ALA A 661 -22.43 23.76 -26.19
CA ALA A 661 -21.24 23.07 -26.69
C ALA A 661 -20.97 23.45 -28.15
N ILE A 662 -19.68 23.61 -28.50
CA ILE A 662 -19.21 23.76 -29.87
C ILE A 662 -18.37 22.53 -30.21
N LEU A 663 -18.71 21.85 -31.29
CA LEU A 663 -18.12 20.57 -31.66
C LEU A 663 -17.60 20.64 -33.11
N ASP A 664 -16.43 20.08 -33.35
CA ASP A 664 -15.94 19.78 -34.72
C ASP A 664 -16.61 18.51 -35.28
N TYR A 665 -17.13 17.67 -34.39
CA TYR A 665 -17.70 16.37 -34.72
C TYR A 665 -19.21 16.41 -34.77
N ASN A 666 -19.79 15.58 -35.63
CA ASN A 666 -21.24 15.49 -35.76
C ASN A 666 -21.85 14.86 -34.50
N PRO A 667 -22.66 15.59 -33.72
CA PRO A 667 -23.28 15.05 -32.51
C PRO A 667 -24.44 14.10 -32.79
N ILE A 668 -24.82 13.88 -34.06
CA ILE A 668 -25.97 13.06 -34.44
C ILE A 668 -25.65 12.13 -35.60
N ASN A 669 -26.45 11.08 -35.76
CA ASN A 669 -26.28 10.05 -36.79
C ASN A 669 -26.72 10.46 -38.20
N THR A 670 -26.77 11.76 -38.51
CA THR A 670 -27.20 12.27 -39.82
C THR A 670 -26.20 13.30 -40.31
N SER A 671 -25.58 13.03 -41.46
CA SER A 671 -24.57 13.92 -42.04
C SER A 671 -25.19 15.06 -42.85
N ILE A 672 -24.58 16.24 -42.78
CA ILE A 672 -24.86 17.35 -43.70
C ILE A 672 -24.18 17.05 -45.04
N THR A 673 -24.95 17.07 -46.13
CA THR A 673 -24.48 16.65 -47.46
C THR A 673 -24.01 17.79 -48.37
N ASN A 674 -24.20 19.05 -47.95
CA ASN A 674 -23.86 20.22 -48.76
C ASN A 674 -22.75 21.06 -48.09
N GLY A 675 -21.55 20.97 -48.67
CA GLY A 675 -20.35 21.64 -48.16
C GLY A 675 -19.58 20.83 -47.13
N THR A 676 -18.51 21.42 -46.63
CA THR A 676 -17.75 20.91 -45.48
C THR A 676 -18.33 21.56 -44.22
N VAL A 677 -18.64 20.78 -43.18
CA VAL A 677 -19.09 21.36 -41.91
C VAL A 677 -17.92 22.04 -41.23
N LEU A 678 -18.14 23.26 -40.76
CA LEU A 678 -17.17 24.06 -40.03
C LEU A 678 -17.25 23.77 -38.53
N TYR A 679 -18.45 23.72 -37.97
CA TYR A 679 -18.72 23.35 -36.58
C TYR A 679 -20.20 23.03 -36.40
N TYR A 680 -20.49 22.35 -35.29
CA TYR A 680 -21.81 22.15 -34.71
C TYR A 680 -21.90 22.96 -33.41
N ASN A 681 -23.07 23.52 -33.11
CA ASN A 681 -23.34 24.21 -31.86
C ASN A 681 -24.62 23.69 -31.26
N ASP A 682 -24.53 23.10 -30.08
CA ASP A 682 -25.68 22.62 -29.33
C ASP A 682 -26.02 23.64 -28.23
N LEU A 683 -27.21 24.23 -28.30
CA LEU A 683 -27.65 25.27 -27.39
C LEU A 683 -28.91 24.85 -26.65
N LEU A 684 -28.83 24.91 -25.32
CA LEU A 684 -29.97 24.91 -24.41
C LEU A 684 -30.04 26.23 -23.63
N ILE A 685 -31.23 26.81 -23.59
CA ILE A 685 -31.60 27.92 -22.72
C ILE A 685 -32.79 27.44 -21.89
N THR A 686 -32.62 27.33 -20.58
CA THR A 686 -33.61 26.67 -19.71
C THR A 686 -34.94 27.41 -19.62
N ASN A 687 -34.96 28.71 -19.92
CA ASN A 687 -36.17 29.50 -20.02
C ASN A 687 -35.98 30.73 -20.92
N SER A 688 -36.88 30.91 -21.90
CA SER A 688 -36.86 32.07 -22.81
C SER A 688 -37.66 33.28 -22.30
N THR A 689 -38.36 33.15 -21.17
CA THR A 689 -39.22 34.21 -20.63
C THR A 689 -38.37 35.42 -20.21
N GLY A 690 -38.56 36.54 -20.90
CA GLY A 690 -37.83 37.78 -20.63
C GLY A 690 -36.54 37.94 -21.45
N LEU A 691 -36.23 37.00 -22.35
CA LEU A 691 -35.19 37.19 -23.36
C LEU A 691 -35.66 38.11 -24.47
N GLN A 692 -34.80 39.05 -24.86
CA GLN A 692 -35.07 39.96 -25.98
C GLN A 692 -34.37 39.48 -27.25
N ASN A 693 -33.04 39.41 -27.20
CA ASN A 693 -32.19 39.04 -28.33
C ASN A 693 -31.08 38.12 -27.84
N ILE A 694 -30.70 37.16 -28.68
CA ILE A 694 -29.49 36.37 -28.55
C ILE A 694 -28.61 36.74 -29.75
N THR A 695 -27.39 37.18 -29.48
CA THR A 695 -26.43 37.56 -30.52
C THR A 695 -25.21 36.66 -30.41
N PHE A 696 -24.94 35.88 -31.44
CA PHE A 696 -23.70 35.11 -31.55
C PHE A 696 -22.68 35.95 -32.29
N TYR A 697 -21.55 36.23 -31.65
CA TYR A 697 -20.38 36.74 -32.35
C TYR A 697 -19.52 35.54 -32.76
N ILE A 698 -19.02 35.59 -33.99
CA ILE A 698 -18.21 34.70 -34.84
C ILE A 698 -16.82 35.19 -35.25
N LYS A 699 -15.69 34.82 -34.65
CA LYS A 699 -14.37 35.24 -35.19
C LYS A 699 -13.61 34.10 -35.85
N PHE A 700 -13.22 34.29 -37.11
CA PHE A 700 -12.47 33.31 -37.89
C PHE A 700 -10.97 33.61 -37.81
N ASP A 701 -10.16 32.57 -37.87
CA ASP A 701 -8.71 32.71 -37.86
C ASP A 701 -8.17 33.25 -39.21
N ASP A 702 -6.86 33.46 -39.30
CA ASP A 702 -6.21 33.92 -40.53
C ASP A 702 -6.18 32.84 -41.64
N THR A 703 -6.47 31.57 -41.30
CA THR A 703 -6.46 30.45 -42.26
C THR A 703 -7.80 30.28 -42.97
N PHE A 704 -8.89 30.78 -42.37
CA PHE A 704 -10.24 30.77 -42.90
C PHE A 704 -10.71 32.17 -43.34
N ASP A 705 -10.41 32.55 -44.58
CA ASP A 705 -10.85 33.81 -45.17
C ASP A 705 -12.29 33.70 -45.72
N LEU A 706 -13.24 34.30 -44.99
CA LEU A 706 -14.67 34.36 -45.33
C LEU A 706 -14.95 34.79 -46.78
N ASP A 707 -14.08 35.61 -47.40
CA ASP A 707 -14.27 36.08 -48.78
C ASP A 707 -14.28 34.96 -49.83
N ASN A 708 -13.72 33.78 -49.49
CA ASN A 708 -13.57 32.66 -50.42
C ASN A 708 -14.61 31.54 -50.23
N TYR A 709 -15.58 31.72 -49.33
CA TYR A 709 -16.52 30.69 -48.93
C TYR A 709 -17.97 31.18 -48.90
N ASN A 710 -18.90 30.31 -49.27
CA ASN A 710 -20.32 30.49 -48.99
C ASN A 710 -20.70 29.66 -47.77
N LEU A 711 -21.18 30.30 -46.70
CA LEU A 711 -21.68 29.62 -45.51
C LEU A 711 -23.16 29.24 -45.66
N THR A 712 -23.53 28.08 -45.12
CA THR A 712 -24.91 27.60 -44.97
C THR A 712 -25.14 27.25 -43.52
N PHE A 713 -26.22 27.78 -42.93
CA PHE A 713 -26.60 27.52 -41.55
C PHE A 713 -27.68 26.45 -41.52
N TRP A 714 -27.52 25.50 -40.64
CA TRP A 714 -28.40 24.35 -40.46
C TRP A 714 -28.93 24.33 -39.03
N ALA A 715 -30.14 23.84 -38.89
CA ALA A 715 -30.73 23.49 -37.61
C ALA A 715 -31.22 22.05 -37.67
N TRP A 716 -31.01 21.30 -36.60
CA TRP A 716 -31.44 19.92 -36.48
C TRP A 716 -32.88 19.85 -35.99
N ASN A 717 -33.67 18.96 -36.61
CA ASN A 717 -34.96 18.49 -36.11
C ASN A 717 -36.00 19.58 -35.77
N MET A 718 -35.90 20.76 -36.38
CA MET A 718 -36.82 21.88 -36.14
C MET A 718 -38.28 21.55 -36.50
N SER A 719 -38.49 20.66 -37.47
CA SER A 719 -39.82 20.19 -37.90
C SER A 719 -40.28 18.88 -37.23
N GLY A 720 -39.45 18.25 -36.40
CA GLY A 720 -39.75 16.95 -35.78
C GLY A 720 -39.56 15.73 -36.70
N ASN A 721 -38.82 15.88 -37.80
CA ASN A 721 -38.60 14.82 -38.79
C ASN A 721 -37.20 14.18 -38.74
N ASN A 722 -36.39 14.47 -37.72
CA ASN A 722 -35.01 14.00 -37.56
C ASN A 722 -34.16 14.25 -38.82
N GLU A 723 -34.15 15.50 -39.29
CA GLU A 723 -33.36 15.93 -40.44
C GLU A 723 -32.70 17.30 -40.22
N TRP A 724 -31.63 17.57 -40.98
CA TRP A 724 -31.00 18.90 -41.03
C TRP A 724 -31.79 19.83 -41.96
N GLU A 725 -32.22 20.97 -41.41
CA GLU A 725 -32.97 21.99 -42.12
C GLU A 725 -32.09 23.22 -42.36
N ALA A 726 -31.88 23.59 -43.62
CA ALA A 726 -31.15 24.80 -43.95
C ALA A 726 -31.98 26.04 -43.62
N ALA A 727 -31.35 27.06 -43.05
CA ALA A 727 -31.99 28.34 -42.78
C ALA A 727 -32.63 28.91 -44.07
N PRO A 728 -33.88 29.39 -44.00
CA PRO A 728 -34.55 29.94 -45.16
C PRO A 728 -33.78 31.17 -45.69
N PRO A 729 -33.80 31.44 -47.01
CA PRO A 729 -33.06 32.56 -47.60
C PRO A 729 -33.38 33.92 -46.97
N GLU A 730 -34.57 34.09 -46.40
CA GLU A 730 -35.04 35.30 -45.72
C GLU A 730 -34.40 35.51 -44.34
N ALA A 731 -33.85 34.46 -43.72
CA ALA A 731 -33.07 34.57 -42.50
C ALA A 731 -31.66 35.13 -42.76
N THR A 732 -31.24 35.28 -44.02
CA THR A 732 -29.90 35.78 -44.35
C THR A 732 -29.66 37.24 -43.89
N ASP A 733 -30.73 38.02 -43.69
CA ASP A 733 -30.68 39.38 -43.14
C ASP A 733 -30.36 39.41 -41.63
N MET A 734 -30.38 38.26 -40.94
CA MET A 734 -30.01 38.14 -39.51
C MET A 734 -28.50 37.99 -39.30
N PHE A 735 -27.73 37.83 -40.37
CA PHE A 735 -26.28 37.72 -40.35
C PHE A 735 -25.62 39.03 -40.78
N VAL A 736 -24.73 39.55 -39.96
CA VAL A 736 -23.93 40.74 -40.25
C VAL A 736 -22.47 40.34 -40.35
N TYR A 737 -21.89 40.46 -41.54
CA TYR A 737 -20.49 40.15 -41.81
C TYR A 737 -19.62 41.41 -41.65
N ASP A 738 -18.53 41.30 -40.90
CA ASP A 738 -17.45 42.29 -40.88
C ASP A 738 -16.19 41.69 -41.52
N TYR A 739 -16.03 42.01 -42.81
CA TYR A 739 -14.87 41.61 -43.61
C TYR A 739 -13.54 42.21 -43.12
N THR A 740 -13.55 43.25 -42.29
CA THR A 740 -12.32 43.88 -41.79
C THR A 740 -11.74 43.11 -40.61
N ASP A 741 -12.62 42.54 -39.78
CA ASP A 741 -12.26 41.78 -38.57
C ASP A 741 -12.35 40.26 -38.78
N ASN A 742 -12.63 39.83 -40.03
CA ASN A 742 -12.92 38.45 -40.42
C ASN A 742 -13.91 37.81 -39.44
N SER A 743 -15.08 38.44 -39.28
CA SER A 743 -16.07 38.04 -38.29
C SER A 743 -17.52 38.05 -38.79
N LEU A 744 -18.36 37.30 -38.08
CA LEU A 744 -19.77 37.10 -38.33
C LEU A 744 -20.57 37.41 -37.06
N THR A 745 -21.61 38.21 -37.15
CA THR A 745 -22.57 38.40 -36.05
C THR A 745 -23.92 37.83 -36.46
N ILE A 746 -24.51 36.98 -35.64
CA ILE A 746 -25.81 36.36 -35.88
C ILE A 746 -26.80 36.86 -34.83
N LEU A 747 -27.87 37.53 -35.24
CA LEU A 747 -28.89 38.06 -34.34
C LEU A 747 -30.17 37.21 -34.40
N PHE A 748 -30.47 36.50 -33.32
CA PHE A 748 -31.74 35.80 -33.16
C PHE A 748 -32.69 36.61 -32.27
N PRO A 749 -33.75 37.19 -32.83
CA PRO A 749 -34.81 37.82 -32.03
C PRO A 749 -35.61 36.73 -31.32
N VAL A 750 -35.62 36.74 -29.98
CA VAL A 750 -36.40 35.77 -29.21
C VAL A 750 -37.84 36.29 -29.16
N GLY A 751 -38.71 35.69 -29.97
CA GLY A 751 -40.07 36.15 -30.22
C GLY A 751 -41.04 35.96 -29.06
N GLY A 752 -40.75 36.50 -27.87
CA GLY A 752 -41.67 36.51 -26.71
C GLY A 752 -42.24 35.16 -26.30
N GLY A 753 -41.57 34.06 -26.68
CA GLY A 753 -41.96 32.69 -26.33
C GLY A 753 -41.90 32.47 -24.81
N THR A 754 -42.64 31.46 -24.35
CA THR A 754 -42.58 30.97 -22.97
C THR A 754 -42.15 29.51 -23.01
N GLY A 755 -41.06 29.17 -22.33
CA GLY A 755 -40.50 27.82 -22.29
C GLY A 755 -38.99 27.78 -22.63
N PRO A 756 -38.33 26.63 -22.48
CA PRO A 756 -36.94 26.47 -22.87
C PRO A 756 -36.74 26.55 -24.40
N ILE A 757 -35.50 26.80 -24.80
CA ILE A 757 -35.05 26.72 -26.20
C ILE A 757 -33.95 25.66 -26.24
N SER A 758 -34.13 24.60 -27.01
CA SER A 758 -33.17 23.53 -27.25
C SER A 758 -32.99 23.38 -28.76
N ILE A 759 -31.77 23.53 -29.26
CA ILE A 759 -31.48 23.46 -30.69
C ILE A 759 -30.04 23.05 -30.96
N ILE A 760 -29.85 22.10 -31.88
CA ILE A 760 -28.54 21.80 -32.47
C ILE A 760 -28.45 22.53 -33.80
N MET A 761 -27.42 23.35 -33.96
CA MET A 761 -27.12 24.11 -35.15
C MET A 761 -25.82 23.60 -35.78
N ALA A 762 -25.64 23.83 -37.06
CA ALA A 762 -24.36 23.61 -37.72
C ALA A 762 -24.12 24.66 -38.79
N VAL A 763 -22.85 24.92 -39.07
CA VAL A 763 -22.45 25.80 -40.19
C VAL A 763 -21.63 24.99 -41.15
N SER A 764 -22.04 24.93 -42.41
CA SER A 764 -21.22 24.34 -43.48
C SER A 764 -20.75 25.39 -44.46
N TYR A 765 -19.66 25.12 -45.17
CA TYR A 765 -19.07 26.03 -46.13
C TYR A 765 -18.76 25.34 -47.46
N VAL A 766 -18.85 26.11 -48.54
CA VAL A 766 -18.43 25.69 -49.89
C VAL A 766 -17.45 26.73 -50.41
N TYR A 767 -16.26 26.27 -50.82
CA TYR A 767 -15.26 27.13 -51.46
C TYR A 767 -15.77 27.66 -52.79
N THR A 768 -15.90 28.98 -52.89
CA THR A 768 -16.31 29.70 -54.11
C THR A 768 -15.11 30.23 -54.89
N GLY A 769 -13.94 30.27 -54.25
CA GLY A 769 -12.69 30.77 -54.80
C GLY A 769 -12.66 32.30 -54.99
N PRO A 770 -11.47 32.90 -55.13
CA PRO A 770 -11.36 34.32 -55.34
C PRO A 770 -12.04 34.68 -56.65
N ALA A 771 -12.78 35.80 -56.67
CA ALA A 771 -13.43 36.32 -57.87
C ALA A 771 -12.41 36.31 -59.03
N SER A 772 -12.67 35.48 -60.05
CA SER A 772 -11.73 35.31 -61.16
C SER A 772 -11.37 36.68 -61.74
N ALA A 773 -10.10 37.07 -61.64
CA ALA A 773 -9.62 38.31 -62.21
C ALA A 773 -10.03 38.36 -63.70
N ILE A 774 -10.79 39.39 -64.10
CA ILE A 774 -11.24 39.56 -65.49
C ILE A 774 -9.99 39.45 -66.39
N PRO A 775 -9.90 38.43 -67.28
CA PRO A 775 -8.74 38.25 -68.13
C PRO A 775 -8.50 39.51 -68.96
N GLY A 776 -7.38 40.20 -68.70
CA GLY A 776 -6.99 41.42 -69.41
C GLY A 776 -7.18 42.75 -68.68
N PHE A 777 -7.70 42.78 -67.44
CA PHE A 777 -7.85 44.04 -66.68
C PHE A 777 -6.50 44.71 -66.36
N SER A 778 -5.47 43.92 -66.05
CA SER A 778 -4.09 44.40 -65.89
C SER A 778 -3.52 44.96 -67.21
N LEU A 779 -3.87 44.36 -68.36
CA LEU A 779 -3.50 44.88 -69.68
C LEU A 779 -4.19 46.22 -69.99
N PHE A 780 -5.46 46.36 -69.61
CA PHE A 780 -6.26 47.57 -69.79
C PHE A 780 -5.73 48.75 -68.96
N MET A 781 -5.35 48.51 -67.70
CA MET A 781 -4.69 49.50 -66.84
C MET A 781 -3.32 49.89 -67.40
N MET A 782 -2.54 48.95 -67.93
CA MET A 782 -1.24 49.24 -68.54
C MET A 782 -1.37 50.13 -69.80
N PHE A 783 -2.36 49.88 -70.66
CA PHE A 783 -2.67 50.75 -71.80
C PHE A 783 -3.24 52.11 -71.39
N GLY A 784 -4.02 52.16 -70.31
CA GLY A 784 -4.52 53.41 -69.70
C GLY A 784 -3.39 54.31 -69.18
N PHE A 785 -2.41 53.75 -68.48
CA PHE A 785 -1.24 54.50 -68.01
C PHE A 785 -0.30 54.90 -69.15
N LEU A 786 -0.16 54.08 -70.21
CA LEU A 786 0.65 54.42 -71.38
C LEU A 786 0.06 55.61 -72.15
N SER A 787 -1.26 55.67 -72.29
CA SER A 787 -1.97 56.75 -72.99
C SER A 787 -1.96 58.07 -72.21
N VAL A 788 -2.08 58.03 -70.88
CA VAL A 788 -1.88 59.22 -70.02
C VAL A 788 -0.43 59.73 -70.08
N SER A 789 0.56 58.83 -70.14
CA SER A 789 1.98 59.19 -70.26
C SER A 789 2.32 59.83 -71.61
N ILE A 790 1.72 59.36 -72.71
CA ILE A 790 1.86 59.94 -74.04
C ILE A 790 1.19 61.32 -74.12
N ILE A 791 0.00 61.50 -73.51
CA ILE A 791 -0.69 62.78 -73.43
C ILE A 791 0.13 63.79 -72.58
N ALA A 792 0.75 63.35 -71.49
CA ALA A 792 1.63 64.17 -70.67
C ALA A 792 2.91 64.58 -71.43
N LEU A 793 3.52 63.68 -72.20
CA LEU A 793 4.69 63.98 -73.06
C LEU A 793 4.34 64.96 -74.18
N ILE A 794 3.18 64.83 -74.82
CA ILE A 794 2.68 65.76 -75.85
C ILE A 794 2.39 67.14 -75.23
N ALA A 795 1.81 67.18 -74.02
CA ALA A 795 1.57 68.43 -73.30
C ALA A 795 2.87 69.15 -72.88
N ILE A 796 3.91 68.39 -72.51
CA ILE A 796 5.25 68.92 -72.21
C ILE A 796 5.95 69.43 -73.48
N HIS A 797 5.79 68.73 -74.62
CA HIS A 797 6.36 69.17 -75.90
C HIS A 797 5.67 70.43 -76.46
N LEU A 798 4.35 70.53 -76.34
CA LEU A 798 3.57 71.71 -76.74
C LEU A 798 3.85 72.94 -75.85
N LYS A 799 4.24 72.75 -74.59
CA LYS A 799 4.67 73.86 -73.71
C LYS A 799 6.02 74.47 -74.11
N LYS A 800 6.86 73.73 -74.87
CA LYS A 800 8.14 74.26 -75.41
C LYS A 800 7.98 75.06 -76.70
N ILE A 801 6.86 74.97 -77.41
CA ILE A 801 6.62 75.73 -78.67
C ILE A 801 6.03 77.13 -78.42
N LYS A 802 5.66 77.48 -77.18
CA LYS A 802 5.31 78.88 -76.80
C LYS A 802 6.49 79.73 -76.33
N LYS A 803 7.72 79.24 -76.51
CA LYS A 803 8.96 79.99 -76.25
C LYS A 803 10.01 79.73 -77.34
N LEU A 804 9.61 80.00 -78.59
CA LEU A 804 10.45 80.49 -79.69
C LEU A 804 9.55 81.16 -80.73
#